data_AF-A0A8J7XJT1-F1
#
_entry.id   AF-A0A8J7XJT1-F1
#
_cell.length_a   1.000
_cell.length_b   1.000
_cell.length_c   1.000
_cell.angle_alpha   90.00
_cell.angle_beta   90.00
_cell.angle_gamma   90.00
#
_symmetry.space_group_name_H-M   'P 1'
#
loop_
_entity.id
_entity.type
_entity.pdbx_description
1 polymer ?
#
loop_
_entity_poly.entity_id
_entity_poly.type
_entity_poly.pdbx_seq_one_letter_code
_entity_poly.pdbx_strand_id
1 'polypeptide(L)'
;MKKEVLVLTCVLILNISGIRMGEEDGDLIVAAVSHEVLKRGVQDFSDGEIVIVEKPVDVVVEDEYVSVSGSNYECFIKKELSENFLTFQKDDAFIVYQFPESQPFGEVDAVEGDLEEGISEGKCVSRSFVYRNVSEGMDIRYSFLHYKVLEEVILHKFQNVEIVEEFSIQNVWLSEKEGGIYFYHVKTGRLAFFIPKPVMYEEGDREKRCFGIYYKIEKAQNGYVIRKIIDKEGLEWLMDTERLYPVIIDSTTEGGIQDPWEESGLLPYGQYFQNLNEYVSPCNGSLTVTQTDLYLPGRGMDLIISRVYTTPQLFSIDEGFTPTEEDPPWKIANGWRYDLPGITENYLYLWGGRMYKPEWGTDPPECVFWCFPPLEPGEEVFNNHKGDHFRLIKHVDGSYTLYLKDGRICQFSSPGDIQSITDVYGNEITFSGNVITDTMGRVVSLSPTGISYGQQSVNYTIQYVDYNPLLTAVTDCLGRVTHFYYEHANKWLLTKVVYPTQGYTEYVYGMKERRICNEDPCHIWDEDCHEVPDCYQSLYQFRVTVQRVYTDTLVKVRTFSYVEDWENTLESTEKTKDELSYIQSETHFVIGNGKIKKRTVKDYTGTQVEKVVYTYNAQGETVINQCYKGNTDEVSYQEFSQYDEWGNQIYARNSLGYEMFASYVNTSSEGKFTDYSGNSFEFSNQFYTNNVTGMYNKVAGVSMITGGASSETYYQYDSSGNMVETRDILDGKSYLVYYGLFDENGQVSFPFTSDTPINDAILRIASLPTLNSVLQSETHTASDHPWYDNTGYWQNQYYYAHWIHGVGGEVEEGYDIVGPFTHYPGTPGYINYETWVSELTQYVKTNYTIYENVSPLACSYNLNSGSWVEIISELGNGTAQTTIPSGLILQENTIQFQESSIYSTRFQWMLLIPVQNEPETHYKDFEYDLYGNLISA
;
A
#
# COMPACT_ATOMS: atom_id res chain seq x y z
N MET A 1 -2.93 -56.70 -15.77
CA MET A 1 -1.61 -57.10 -16.33
C MET A 1 -0.71 -55.87 -16.29
N LYS A 2 0.59 -55.97 -15.98
CA LYS A 2 1.47 -54.78 -15.84
C LYS A 2 1.66 -54.05 -17.18
N LYS A 3 1.60 -52.71 -17.17
CA LYS A 3 2.80 -51.84 -17.29
C LYS A 3 2.44 -50.35 -17.31
N GLU A 4 3.30 -49.54 -16.71
CA GLU A 4 3.38 -48.09 -16.89
C GLU A 4 4.07 -47.74 -18.22
N VAL A 5 3.78 -46.54 -18.75
CA VAL A 5 4.77 -45.69 -19.44
C VAL A 5 4.50 -44.24 -19.05
N LEU A 6 5.56 -43.49 -18.76
CA LEU A 6 5.57 -42.06 -18.43
C LEU A 6 6.38 -41.31 -19.50
N VAL A 7 5.89 -40.17 -20.00
CA VAL A 7 6.61 -39.31 -20.96
C VAL A 7 6.38 -37.82 -20.63
N LEU A 8 7.43 -37.02 -20.83
CA LEU A 8 7.51 -35.60 -20.53
C LEU A 8 7.18 -34.69 -21.74
N THR A 9 6.75 -33.46 -21.43
CA THR A 9 7.20 -32.17 -22.01
C THR A 9 7.31 -31.99 -23.54
N CYS A 10 6.64 -30.96 -24.08
CA CYS A 10 7.34 -29.86 -24.77
C CYS A 10 6.48 -28.60 -25.05
N VAL A 11 7.14 -27.44 -25.01
CA VAL A 11 6.64 -26.13 -25.46
C VAL A 11 6.77 -26.02 -26.99
N LEU A 12 5.90 -25.26 -27.64
CA LEU A 12 6.07 -24.92 -29.06
C LEU A 12 5.65 -23.47 -29.34
N ILE A 13 6.64 -22.62 -29.63
CA ILE A 13 6.48 -21.24 -30.12
C ILE A 13 6.28 -21.31 -31.64
N LEU A 14 5.30 -20.60 -32.20
CA LEU A 14 5.22 -20.36 -33.64
C LEU A 14 5.20 -18.88 -33.97
N ASN A 15 6.28 -18.46 -34.62
CA ASN A 15 6.46 -17.17 -35.27
C ASN A 15 6.01 -17.31 -36.73
N ILE A 16 5.26 -16.35 -37.28
CA ILE A 16 4.68 -16.45 -38.64
C ILE A 16 5.06 -15.24 -39.48
N SER A 17 5.88 -15.46 -40.51
CA SER A 17 6.23 -14.45 -41.52
C SER A 17 5.77 -14.86 -42.92
N GLY A 18 4.58 -14.38 -43.30
CA GLY A 18 4.12 -14.27 -44.69
C GLY A 18 3.62 -15.53 -45.40
N ILE A 19 2.36 -15.51 -45.83
CA ILE A 19 1.98 -15.30 -47.24
C ILE A 19 0.45 -15.12 -47.38
N ARG A 20 0.06 -14.05 -48.10
CA ARG A 20 -1.22 -13.78 -48.80
C ARG A 20 -2.51 -14.43 -48.29
N MET A 21 -3.45 -13.58 -47.86
CA MET A 21 -4.88 -13.88 -47.95
C MET A 21 -5.36 -13.92 -49.42
N GLY A 22 -6.39 -14.73 -49.67
CA GLY A 22 -7.25 -14.71 -50.85
C GLY A 22 -8.72 -14.68 -50.38
N GLU A 23 -9.65 -14.34 -51.27
CA GLU A 23 -10.99 -13.86 -50.92
C GLU A 23 -12.06 -14.95 -50.67
N GLU A 24 -13.19 -14.50 -50.10
CA GLU A 24 -14.55 -15.08 -50.08
C GLU A 24 -14.93 -16.24 -49.10
N ASP A 25 -15.90 -15.88 -48.22
CA ASP A 25 -17.05 -16.60 -47.68
C ASP A 25 -16.96 -18.02 -47.04
N GLY A 26 -17.43 -18.12 -45.78
CA GLY A 26 -17.88 -19.38 -45.18
C GLY A 26 -17.99 -19.36 -43.63
N ASP A 27 -19.22 -19.47 -43.10
CA ASP A 27 -19.48 -19.57 -41.65
C ASP A 27 -18.94 -20.87 -41.01
N LEU A 28 -18.65 -20.84 -39.70
CA LEU A 28 -18.75 -22.03 -38.87
C LEU A 28 -19.33 -21.72 -37.47
N ILE A 29 -20.46 -22.36 -37.16
CA ILE A 29 -21.18 -22.25 -35.88
C ILE A 29 -21.06 -23.57 -35.12
N VAL A 30 -20.72 -23.51 -33.83
CA VAL A 30 -20.99 -24.55 -32.81
C VAL A 30 -21.40 -23.84 -31.51
N ALA A 31 -22.35 -24.38 -30.74
CA ALA A 31 -23.02 -23.65 -29.65
C ALA A 31 -23.41 -24.52 -28.44
N ALA A 32 -23.60 -23.86 -27.29
CA ALA A 32 -24.20 -24.35 -26.02
C ALA A 32 -23.41 -25.51 -25.33
N VAL A 33 -23.69 -25.96 -24.09
CA VAL A 33 -24.75 -25.75 -23.06
C VAL A 33 -23.98 -25.67 -21.71
N SER A 34 -24.14 -24.70 -20.80
CA SER A 34 -25.27 -24.40 -19.90
C SER A 34 -25.40 -25.42 -18.71
N HIS A 35 -25.37 -25.17 -17.36
CA HIS A 35 -25.05 -24.07 -16.37
C HIS A 35 -25.61 -24.40 -14.83
N GLU A 36 -26.05 -23.86 -13.58
CA GLU A 36 -26.28 -22.68 -12.58
C GLU A 36 -26.38 -23.07 -11.06
N VAL A 37 -25.76 -22.34 -10.11
CA VAL A 37 -26.11 -21.95 -8.67
C VAL A 37 -26.99 -22.88 -7.70
N LEU A 38 -27.15 -22.43 -6.42
CA LEU A 38 -28.23 -22.66 -5.40
C LEU A 38 -28.14 -23.84 -4.26
N LYS A 39 -28.90 -24.05 -3.09
CA LYS A 39 -28.84 -23.55 -1.60
C LYS A 39 -29.76 -24.25 -0.45
N ARG A 40 -29.64 -24.19 0.95
CA ARG A 40 -30.70 -23.95 2.14
C ARG A 40 -30.56 -24.55 3.58
N GLY A 41 -30.96 -23.91 4.72
CA GLY A 41 -31.34 -22.50 5.16
C GLY A 41 -32.63 -22.22 6.05
N VAL A 42 -32.67 -21.04 6.75
CA VAL A 42 -33.75 -20.31 7.56
C VAL A 42 -33.66 -20.42 9.10
N GLN A 43 -33.72 -19.36 9.95
CA GLN A 43 -33.96 -17.89 9.84
C GLN A 43 -32.82 -17.08 10.57
N ASP A 44 -32.86 -15.98 11.37
CA ASP A 44 -33.78 -14.97 12.02
C ASP A 44 -32.86 -13.84 12.62
N PHE A 45 -33.19 -12.59 13.06
CA PHE A 45 -34.33 -11.64 13.06
C PHE A 45 -33.80 -10.19 13.44
N SER A 46 -34.39 -9.10 12.92
CA SER A 46 -34.41 -7.66 13.37
C SER A 46 -33.14 -6.75 13.40
N ASP A 47 -33.21 -5.73 12.54
CA ASP A 47 -32.93 -4.27 12.72
C ASP A 47 -31.51 -3.71 12.98
N GLY A 48 -31.04 -2.82 12.08
CA GLY A 48 -29.86 -1.95 12.21
C GLY A 48 -29.12 -1.69 10.88
N GLU A 49 -29.00 -0.43 10.45
CA GLU A 49 -28.40 -0.02 9.16
C GLU A 49 -26.87 0.24 9.26
N ILE A 50 -26.13 0.04 8.15
CA ILE A 50 -24.69 0.35 8.00
C ILE A 50 -24.43 0.84 6.55
N VAL A 51 -23.63 1.91 6.40
CA VAL A 51 -23.22 2.53 5.13
C VAL A 51 -21.72 2.28 4.87
N ILE A 52 -21.27 2.32 3.60
CA ILE A 52 -19.88 2.14 3.18
C ILE A 52 -19.51 3.17 2.09
N VAL A 53 -18.39 3.87 2.26
CA VAL A 53 -17.67 4.65 1.23
C VAL A 53 -16.15 4.43 1.44
N GLU A 54 -15.33 4.75 0.44
CA GLU A 54 -13.85 4.91 0.50
C GLU A 54 -13.50 6.21 -0.26
N LYS A 55 -12.52 7.04 0.17
CA LYS A 55 -11.50 7.78 -0.66
C LYS A 55 -10.77 8.96 0.05
N PRO A 56 -9.66 9.53 -0.52
CA PRO A 56 -8.76 10.45 0.21
C PRO A 56 -9.32 11.87 0.45
N VAL A 57 -8.47 12.80 0.91
CA VAL A 57 -8.77 14.07 1.61
C VAL A 57 -9.49 15.15 0.78
N ASP A 58 -10.57 14.79 0.11
CA ASP A 58 -11.58 15.71 -0.40
C ASP A 58 -12.64 15.93 0.68
N VAL A 59 -13.02 17.20 0.90
CA VAL A 59 -14.15 17.51 1.79
C VAL A 59 -15.43 17.35 0.99
N VAL A 60 -15.94 16.13 0.94
CA VAL A 60 -17.25 15.85 0.34
C VAL A 60 -18.32 16.40 1.28
N VAL A 61 -19.08 17.36 0.76
CA VAL A 61 -20.29 17.88 1.40
C VAL A 61 -21.47 17.12 0.81
N GLU A 62 -21.93 16.12 1.54
CA GLU A 62 -23.27 15.55 1.34
C GLU A 62 -24.28 16.41 2.12
N ASP A 63 -25.56 16.39 1.76
CA ASP A 63 -26.52 17.35 2.32
C ASP A 63 -26.69 17.26 3.85
N GLU A 64 -26.42 16.09 4.45
CA GLU A 64 -26.40 15.91 5.91
C GLU A 64 -24.99 15.87 6.56
N TYR A 65 -23.90 15.60 5.82
CA TYR A 65 -22.59 15.30 6.41
C TYR A 65 -21.41 16.00 5.74
N VAL A 66 -20.39 16.29 6.56
CA VAL A 66 -19.03 16.64 6.13
C VAL A 66 -18.15 15.41 6.32
N SER A 67 -17.63 14.85 5.23
CA SER A 67 -16.55 13.87 5.29
C SER A 67 -15.18 14.55 5.25
N VAL A 68 -14.23 14.07 6.04
CA VAL A 68 -12.82 14.48 6.01
C VAL A 68 -11.91 13.26 6.17
N SER A 69 -11.43 12.76 5.05
CA SER A 69 -10.50 11.64 5.01
C SER A 69 -9.06 12.02 5.38
N GLY A 70 -8.22 11.02 5.60
CA GLY A 70 -6.77 11.13 5.77
C GLY A 70 -6.06 9.99 5.03
N SER A 71 -4.72 9.96 5.07
CA SER A 71 -3.93 8.91 4.43
C SER A 71 -4.04 7.53 5.12
N ASN A 72 -4.68 7.46 6.29
CA ASN A 72 -4.79 6.25 7.13
C ASN A 72 -6.12 6.15 7.90
N TYR A 73 -7.12 6.99 7.62
CA TYR A 73 -8.42 7.01 8.30
C TYR A 73 -9.45 7.80 7.48
N GLU A 74 -10.73 7.65 7.82
CA GLU A 74 -11.83 8.51 7.36
C GLU A 74 -12.59 9.06 8.57
N CYS A 75 -13.15 10.28 8.46
CA CYS A 75 -13.87 10.92 9.56
C CYS A 75 -15.14 11.63 9.07
N PHE A 76 -16.25 11.42 9.78
CA PHE A 76 -17.58 11.88 9.38
C PHE A 76 -18.21 12.75 10.47
N ILE A 77 -18.70 13.92 10.09
CA ILE A 77 -19.31 14.94 10.97
C ILE A 77 -20.71 15.27 10.43
N LYS A 78 -21.76 15.28 11.27
CA LYS A 78 -23.10 15.69 10.83
C LYS A 78 -23.26 17.22 10.85
N LYS A 79 -24.01 17.76 9.87
CA LYS A 79 -24.19 19.20 9.60
C LYS A 79 -25.35 19.83 10.39
N GLU A 80 -26.37 19.05 10.73
CA GLU A 80 -27.51 19.51 11.55
C GLU A 80 -27.40 19.07 13.02
N LEU A 81 -27.88 19.94 13.92
CA LEU A 81 -27.79 19.86 15.39
C LEU A 81 -28.69 18.79 16.05
N SER A 82 -29.15 17.79 15.29
CA SER A 82 -30.16 16.81 15.73
C SER A 82 -29.57 15.51 16.28
N GLU A 83 -28.37 15.11 15.84
CA GLU A 83 -27.74 13.83 16.22
C GLU A 83 -26.25 14.02 16.52
N ASN A 84 -25.88 13.97 17.79
CA ASN A 84 -24.58 14.41 18.32
C ASN A 84 -23.46 13.36 18.16
N PHE A 85 -23.04 13.00 16.93
CA PHE A 85 -21.97 12.01 16.74
C PHE A 85 -20.83 12.43 15.78
N LEU A 86 -19.64 11.91 16.07
CA LEU A 86 -18.40 12.08 15.30
C LEU A 86 -17.75 10.71 15.10
N THR A 87 -17.71 10.25 13.85
CA THR A 87 -17.23 8.90 13.51
C THR A 87 -15.81 8.95 12.95
N PHE A 88 -14.96 8.03 13.42
CA PHE A 88 -13.64 7.72 12.87
C PHE A 88 -13.64 6.28 12.35
N GLN A 89 -13.19 6.08 11.12
CA GLN A 89 -13.08 4.77 10.47
C GLN A 89 -11.65 4.52 10.00
N LYS A 90 -11.23 3.25 10.02
CA LYS A 90 -10.01 2.75 9.35
C LYS A 90 -10.20 1.27 9.04
N ASP A 91 -9.96 0.85 7.80
CA ASP A 91 -10.34 -0.50 7.34
C ASP A 91 -11.83 -0.78 7.70
N ASP A 92 -12.13 -1.91 8.35
CA ASP A 92 -13.44 -2.20 8.94
C ASP A 92 -13.55 -1.87 10.45
N ALA A 93 -12.62 -1.09 11.00
CA ALA A 93 -12.60 -0.63 12.39
C ALA A 93 -13.20 0.77 12.55
N PHE A 94 -13.87 1.01 13.69
CA PHE A 94 -14.54 2.28 14.00
C PHE A 94 -14.38 2.72 15.46
N ILE A 95 -14.33 4.04 15.67
CA ILE A 95 -14.65 4.72 16.93
C ILE A 95 -15.73 5.76 16.62
N VAL A 96 -16.84 5.76 17.35
CA VAL A 96 -17.90 6.77 17.21
C VAL A 96 -18.05 7.50 18.54
N TYR A 97 -17.61 8.75 18.59
CA TYR A 97 -17.88 9.62 19.74
C TYR A 97 -19.33 10.10 19.69
N GLN A 98 -19.94 10.24 20.88
CA GLN A 98 -21.30 10.74 21.08
C GLN A 98 -21.30 11.79 22.20
N PHE A 99 -21.81 12.99 21.92
CA PHE A 99 -21.88 14.07 22.90
C PHE A 99 -23.23 14.03 23.64
N PRO A 100 -23.25 14.03 24.98
CA PRO A 100 -24.48 13.84 25.74
C PRO A 100 -25.49 14.96 25.50
N GLU A 101 -26.78 14.59 25.38
CA GLU A 101 -27.92 15.48 25.05
C GLU A 101 -28.00 16.78 25.89
N SER A 102 -27.35 16.82 27.05
CA SER A 102 -27.25 17.98 27.93
C SER A 102 -26.39 19.14 27.41
N GLN A 103 -25.67 18.99 26.29
CA GLN A 103 -24.80 20.02 25.69
C GLN A 103 -25.20 20.34 24.23
N PRO A 104 -26.25 21.14 24.00
CA PRO A 104 -26.59 21.63 22.66
C PRO A 104 -25.57 22.69 22.19
N PHE A 105 -25.04 22.52 20.98
CA PHE A 105 -24.06 23.43 20.38
C PHE A 105 -24.68 24.76 19.89
N GLY A 106 -23.82 25.78 19.70
CA GLY A 106 -24.16 27.02 18.99
C GLY A 106 -24.10 26.87 17.45
N GLU A 107 -24.22 28.00 16.75
CA GLU A 107 -24.05 28.06 15.29
C GLU A 107 -22.63 27.64 14.87
N VAL A 108 -22.53 26.92 13.74
CA VAL A 108 -21.27 26.42 13.19
C VAL A 108 -20.66 27.47 12.26
N ASP A 109 -19.59 28.12 12.69
CA ASP A 109 -18.73 28.89 11.80
C ASP A 109 -17.80 27.92 11.04
N ALA A 110 -18.08 27.71 9.76
CA ALA A 110 -17.12 27.13 8.82
C ALA A 110 -16.08 28.22 8.46
N VAL A 111 -15.02 28.32 9.26
CA VAL A 111 -13.97 29.34 9.07
C VAL A 111 -12.99 28.88 8.00
N GLU A 112 -13.18 29.36 6.77
CA GLU A 112 -12.04 29.54 5.87
C GLU A 112 -11.12 30.64 6.46
N GLY A 113 -9.82 30.36 6.47
CA GLY A 113 -8.87 30.99 7.40
C GLY A 113 -8.40 32.39 7.02
N ASP A 114 -9.29 33.38 7.09
CA ASP A 114 -8.89 34.78 7.27
C ASP A 114 -8.28 34.95 8.68
N LEU A 115 -6.95 34.97 8.76
CA LEU A 115 -6.21 35.48 9.92
C LEU A 115 -5.27 36.59 9.46
N GLU A 116 -5.55 37.81 9.94
CA GLU A 116 -4.82 39.02 9.58
C GLU A 116 -3.34 39.00 10.03
N GLU A 117 -2.56 39.83 9.34
CA GLU A 117 -1.14 40.15 9.53
C GLU A 117 -0.48 39.77 10.88
N GLY A 118 0.34 38.71 10.86
CA GLY A 118 1.64 38.78 11.55
C GLY A 118 2.00 37.67 12.55
N ILE A 119 2.34 36.49 12.05
CA ILE A 119 3.59 35.76 12.42
C ILE A 119 3.98 34.87 11.24
N SER A 120 5.28 34.77 10.96
CA SER A 120 5.81 33.97 9.86
C SER A 120 6.16 32.55 10.31
N GLU A 121 5.51 31.53 9.74
CA GLU A 121 6.15 30.34 9.15
C GLU A 121 5.10 29.39 8.52
N GLY A 122 5.49 28.64 7.50
CA GLY A 122 4.56 27.88 6.65
C GLY A 122 4.01 26.61 7.31
N LYS A 123 2.78 26.23 6.91
CA LYS A 123 2.15 24.96 7.29
C LYS A 123 1.09 24.52 6.29
N CYS A 124 0.76 23.23 6.31
CA CYS A 124 -0.27 22.62 5.46
C CYS A 124 -1.64 23.28 5.65
N VAL A 125 -2.51 23.17 4.65
CA VAL A 125 -3.92 23.57 4.73
C VAL A 125 -4.68 22.69 5.72
N SER A 126 -4.67 23.07 7.00
CA SER A 126 -5.50 22.47 8.04
C SER A 126 -6.86 23.16 8.07
N ARG A 127 -7.88 22.54 7.46
CA ARG A 127 -9.28 22.99 7.63
C ARG A 127 -9.70 22.74 9.08
N SER A 128 -10.44 23.67 9.68
CA SER A 128 -10.90 23.56 11.07
C SER A 128 -12.33 24.05 11.28
N PHE A 129 -13.12 23.30 12.04
CA PHE A 129 -14.49 23.64 12.43
C PHE A 129 -14.50 24.11 13.89
N VAL A 130 -15.23 25.18 14.21
CA VAL A 130 -15.32 25.72 15.58
C VAL A 130 -16.77 25.76 16.05
N TYR A 131 -17.09 24.91 17.02
CA TYR A 131 -18.35 24.96 17.77
C TYR A 131 -18.21 26.01 18.88
N ARG A 132 -18.87 27.16 18.70
CA ARG A 132 -18.82 28.25 19.70
C ARG A 132 -19.80 28.04 20.84
N ASN A 133 -19.41 28.45 22.04
CA ASN A 133 -20.21 28.47 23.27
C ASN A 133 -20.84 27.10 23.64
N VAL A 134 -20.12 26.00 23.45
CA VAL A 134 -20.52 24.64 23.91
C VAL A 134 -20.77 24.62 25.42
N SER A 135 -20.07 25.49 26.16
CA SER A 135 -20.60 26.05 27.41
C SER A 135 -20.19 27.53 27.55
N GLU A 136 -20.62 28.21 28.61
CA GLU A 136 -20.45 29.67 28.77
C GLU A 136 -18.97 30.09 28.79
N GLY A 137 -18.39 30.48 27.65
CA GLY A 137 -16.95 30.78 27.52
C GLY A 137 -16.07 29.54 27.35
N MET A 138 -16.61 28.49 26.71
CA MET A 138 -15.88 27.32 26.23
C MET A 138 -16.34 27.01 24.80
N ASP A 139 -15.39 27.00 23.85
CA ASP A 139 -15.59 26.55 22.48
C ASP A 139 -14.92 25.18 22.28
N ILE A 140 -15.25 24.46 21.21
CA ILE A 140 -14.52 23.25 20.77
C ILE A 140 -14.13 23.43 19.31
N ARG A 141 -12.84 23.27 19.00
CA ARG A 141 -12.28 23.32 17.64
C ARG A 141 -11.82 21.93 17.21
N TYR A 142 -12.24 21.49 16.02
CA TYR A 142 -11.70 20.30 15.36
C TYR A 142 -10.82 20.73 14.20
N SER A 143 -9.52 20.43 14.27
CA SER A 143 -8.52 20.81 13.26
C SER A 143 -8.00 19.55 12.55
N PHE A 144 -8.16 19.50 11.23
CA PHE A 144 -7.92 18.30 10.42
C PHE A 144 -6.55 18.34 9.73
N LEU A 145 -5.81 17.23 9.79
CA LEU A 145 -4.48 17.03 9.21
C LEU A 145 -4.41 15.67 8.52
N HIS A 146 -3.55 15.50 7.51
CA HIS A 146 -3.57 14.32 6.62
C HIS A 146 -3.41 12.95 7.31
N TYR A 147 -3.06 12.89 8.59
CA TYR A 147 -2.88 11.66 9.36
C TYR A 147 -3.58 11.69 10.74
N LYS A 148 -4.28 12.79 11.09
CA LYS A 148 -4.93 12.94 12.41
C LYS A 148 -5.98 14.03 12.48
N VAL A 149 -6.89 13.91 13.43
CA VAL A 149 -7.76 15.00 13.88
C VAL A 149 -7.29 15.48 15.25
N LEU A 150 -7.16 16.79 15.40
CA LEU A 150 -6.97 17.46 16.68
C LEU A 150 -8.32 17.97 17.18
N GLU A 151 -8.71 17.60 18.39
CA GLU A 151 -9.80 18.22 19.13
C GLU A 151 -9.21 19.15 20.18
N GLU A 152 -9.57 20.42 20.11
CA GLU A 152 -9.04 21.51 20.91
C GLU A 152 -10.19 22.16 21.68
N VAL A 153 -10.35 21.83 22.97
CA VAL A 153 -11.35 22.50 23.84
C VAL A 153 -10.77 23.83 24.30
N ILE A 154 -11.40 24.92 23.89
CA ILE A 154 -10.90 26.30 24.06
C ILE A 154 -11.62 26.93 25.26
N LEU A 155 -10.92 27.03 26.39
CA LEU A 155 -11.39 27.79 27.55
C LEU A 155 -11.05 29.27 27.36
N HIS A 156 -12.04 30.16 27.33
CA HIS A 156 -11.85 31.62 27.25
C HIS A 156 -11.67 32.30 28.61
N LYS A 157 -11.81 31.54 29.70
CA LYS A 157 -11.66 31.98 31.10
C LYS A 157 -11.41 30.78 32.01
N PHE A 158 -11.00 31.01 33.25
CA PHE A 158 -10.93 29.93 34.25
C PHE A 158 -12.30 29.28 34.44
N GLN A 159 -12.37 27.96 34.20
CA GLN A 159 -13.52 27.12 34.51
C GLN A 159 -13.04 25.80 35.11
N ASN A 160 -13.74 25.32 36.14
CA ASN A 160 -13.54 23.97 36.68
C ASN A 160 -14.55 23.03 36.03
N VAL A 161 -14.26 22.61 34.80
CA VAL A 161 -15.10 21.71 34.00
C VAL A 161 -14.54 20.28 34.01
N GLU A 162 -15.42 19.31 34.18
CA GLU A 162 -15.14 17.92 33.80
C GLU A 162 -15.65 17.75 32.37
N ILE A 163 -14.75 17.49 31.42
CA ILE A 163 -15.14 17.24 30.03
C ILE A 163 -15.39 15.73 29.89
N VAL A 164 -16.56 15.39 29.34
CA VAL A 164 -17.07 14.01 29.29
C VAL A 164 -17.62 13.74 27.89
N GLU A 165 -16.96 12.87 27.13
CA GLU A 165 -17.50 12.32 25.89
C GLU A 165 -17.94 10.86 26.12
N GLU A 166 -19.01 10.43 25.47
CA GLU A 166 -19.29 9.00 25.29
C GLU A 166 -18.65 8.54 23.97
N PHE A 167 -18.25 7.28 23.86
CA PHE A 167 -17.80 6.70 22.60
C PHE A 167 -18.11 5.20 22.49
N SER A 168 -18.53 4.76 21.32
CA SER A 168 -18.66 3.35 20.96
C SER A 168 -17.49 2.91 20.07
N ILE A 169 -17.23 1.61 20.00
CA ILE A 169 -16.15 1.04 19.19
C ILE A 169 -16.63 -0.22 18.46
N GLN A 170 -16.18 -0.41 17.22
CA GLN A 170 -16.51 -1.57 16.40
C GLN A 170 -15.26 -2.13 15.74
N ASN A 171 -15.16 -3.47 15.71
CA ASN A 171 -14.00 -4.26 15.29
C ASN A 171 -12.65 -3.88 15.97
N VAL A 172 -12.61 -3.06 17.03
CA VAL A 172 -11.39 -2.81 17.83
C VAL A 172 -11.57 -3.21 19.28
N TRP A 173 -10.46 -3.52 19.95
CA TRP A 173 -10.36 -3.63 21.40
C TRP A 173 -9.43 -2.55 21.97
N LEU A 174 -9.84 -1.99 23.12
CA LEU A 174 -9.17 -0.87 23.78
C LEU A 174 -8.09 -1.36 24.75
N SER A 175 -6.98 -0.62 24.82
CA SER A 175 -5.88 -0.81 25.78
C SER A 175 -5.35 0.54 26.25
N GLU A 176 -5.45 0.82 27.55
CA GLU A 176 -4.71 1.92 28.18
C GLU A 176 -3.24 1.52 28.37
N LYS A 177 -2.29 2.43 28.07
CA LYS A 177 -0.84 2.24 28.28
C LYS A 177 -0.16 3.57 28.64
N GLU A 178 1.11 3.50 29.03
CA GLU A 178 1.93 4.70 29.21
C GLU A 178 2.20 5.41 27.87
N GLY A 179 1.35 6.38 27.56
CA GLY A 179 1.39 7.16 26.32
C GLY A 179 0.00 7.64 25.89
N GLY A 180 -1.03 6.87 26.22
CA GLY A 180 -2.42 7.18 25.85
C GLY A 180 -3.33 5.94 25.80
N ILE A 181 -4.38 6.03 24.99
CA ILE A 181 -5.37 4.99 24.75
C ILE A 181 -5.14 4.41 23.36
N TYR A 182 -5.00 3.09 23.26
CA TYR A 182 -4.68 2.38 22.02
C TYR A 182 -5.85 1.48 21.62
N PHE A 183 -6.18 1.45 20.33
CA PHE A 183 -7.28 0.69 19.78
C PHE A 183 -6.75 -0.29 18.74
N TYR A 184 -6.81 -1.58 19.04
CA TYR A 184 -6.23 -2.64 18.21
C TYR A 184 -7.32 -3.40 17.46
N HIS A 185 -7.13 -3.64 16.17
CA HIS A 185 -8.13 -4.31 15.33
C HIS A 185 -8.30 -5.78 15.73
N VAL A 186 -9.54 -6.24 15.95
CA VAL A 186 -9.85 -7.58 16.50
C VAL A 186 -9.46 -8.73 15.56
N LYS A 187 -9.43 -8.49 14.24
CA LYS A 187 -9.14 -9.54 13.24
C LYS A 187 -7.65 -9.64 12.87
N THR A 188 -6.87 -8.57 13.05
CA THR A 188 -5.46 -8.47 12.60
C THR A 188 -4.47 -8.16 13.71
N GLY A 189 -4.90 -7.69 14.88
CA GLY A 189 -4.04 -7.30 16.00
C GLY A 189 -3.23 -6.02 15.80
N ARG A 190 -3.28 -5.40 14.60
CA ARG A 190 -2.60 -4.14 14.27
C ARG A 190 -3.27 -2.95 14.99
N LEU A 191 -2.52 -1.88 15.19
CA LEU A 191 -3.04 -0.61 15.74
C LEU A 191 -3.98 0.05 14.71
N ALA A 192 -5.26 0.19 15.07
CA ALA A 192 -6.25 0.89 14.26
C ALA A 192 -6.24 2.40 14.58
N PHE A 193 -6.36 2.75 15.87
CA PHE A 193 -6.39 4.14 16.33
C PHE A 193 -5.59 4.35 17.62
N PHE A 194 -5.23 5.61 17.89
CA PHE A 194 -4.53 6.03 19.11
C PHE A 194 -5.02 7.40 19.59
N ILE A 195 -5.11 7.60 20.90
CA ILE A 195 -5.38 8.90 21.53
C ILE A 195 -4.24 9.18 22.52
N PRO A 196 -3.36 10.17 22.31
CA PRO A 196 -2.27 10.48 23.24
C PRO A 196 -2.80 11.10 24.53
N LYS A 197 -2.01 11.01 25.62
CA LYS A 197 -2.27 11.72 26.89
C LYS A 197 -2.66 13.19 26.62
N PRO A 198 -3.72 13.71 27.28
CA PRO A 198 -4.17 15.08 27.04
C PRO A 198 -3.16 16.09 27.61
N VAL A 199 -3.17 17.31 27.07
CA VAL A 199 -2.30 18.40 27.51
C VAL A 199 -3.04 19.72 27.48
N MET A 200 -2.73 20.61 28.44
CA MET A 200 -3.26 21.98 28.47
C MET A 200 -2.16 22.98 28.11
N TYR A 201 -2.47 24.03 27.34
CA TYR A 201 -1.50 25.09 27.00
C TYR A 201 -2.16 26.46 26.73
N GLU A 202 -1.40 27.55 26.81
CA GLU A 202 -1.87 28.89 26.44
C GLU A 202 -1.86 29.06 24.90
N GLU A 203 -2.97 29.49 24.28
CA GLU A 203 -3.05 29.54 22.81
C GLU A 203 -1.99 30.46 22.18
N GLY A 204 -1.70 31.59 22.85
CA GLY A 204 -0.67 32.55 22.44
C GLY A 204 0.77 32.21 22.86
N ASP A 205 0.98 31.16 23.65
CA ASP A 205 2.32 30.66 24.03
C ASP A 205 2.26 29.15 24.27
N ARG A 206 2.32 28.40 23.16
CA ARG A 206 2.17 26.93 23.16
C ARG A 206 3.30 26.20 23.88
N GLU A 207 4.37 26.87 24.34
CA GLU A 207 5.43 26.22 25.13
C GLU A 207 5.12 26.22 26.63
N LYS A 208 4.19 27.06 27.11
CA LYS A 208 3.60 26.95 28.45
C LYS A 208 2.57 25.83 28.48
N ARG A 209 3.01 24.60 28.76
CA ARG A 209 2.15 23.41 28.82
C ARG A 209 1.99 22.88 30.25
N CYS A 210 0.90 22.16 30.51
CA CYS A 210 0.66 21.41 31.73
C CYS A 210 0.09 20.02 31.42
N PHE A 211 0.62 19.01 32.11
CA PHE A 211 0.22 17.60 31.99
C PHE A 211 -0.62 17.11 33.20
N GLY A 212 -1.07 18.03 34.06
CA GLY A 212 -1.99 17.77 35.18
C GLY A 212 -3.43 17.52 34.73
N ILE A 213 -3.61 16.71 33.69
CA ILE A 213 -4.87 16.28 33.12
C ILE A 213 -4.71 14.85 32.58
N TYR A 214 -5.71 14.00 32.81
CA TYR A 214 -5.65 12.60 32.39
C TYR A 214 -7.03 12.05 32.00
N TYR A 215 -7.03 11.01 31.17
CA TYR A 215 -8.26 10.29 30.84
C TYR A 215 -8.62 9.28 31.92
N LYS A 216 -9.92 9.17 32.21
CA LYS A 216 -10.51 8.04 32.92
C LYS A 216 -11.60 7.45 32.05
N ILE A 217 -11.44 6.18 31.66
CA ILE A 217 -12.43 5.44 30.86
C ILE A 217 -13.35 4.64 31.79
N GLU A 218 -14.64 4.68 31.52
CA GLU A 218 -15.66 3.87 32.19
C GLU A 218 -16.51 3.14 31.14
N LYS A 219 -16.89 1.87 31.37
CA LYS A 219 -17.71 1.13 30.41
C LYS A 219 -19.20 1.44 30.62
N ALA A 220 -19.88 1.85 29.55
CA ALA A 220 -21.30 2.22 29.53
C ALA A 220 -22.17 1.08 28.95
N GLN A 221 -23.48 1.34 28.77
CA GLN A 221 -24.39 0.36 28.15
C GLN A 221 -24.10 0.19 26.65
N ASN A 222 -23.87 1.29 25.92
CA ASN A 222 -23.70 1.30 24.47
C ASN A 222 -22.25 1.58 24.02
N GLY A 223 -21.27 1.43 24.92
CA GLY A 223 -19.87 1.74 24.63
C GLY A 223 -19.07 2.04 25.90
N TYR A 224 -18.41 3.19 25.89
CA TYR A 224 -17.52 3.69 26.93
C TYR A 224 -17.78 5.20 27.14
N VAL A 225 -17.31 5.73 28.26
CA VAL A 225 -17.27 7.15 28.57
C VAL A 225 -15.83 7.52 28.86
N ILE A 226 -15.30 8.54 28.19
CA ILE A 226 -14.00 9.14 28.49
C ILE A 226 -14.21 10.44 29.27
N ARG A 227 -13.58 10.53 30.44
CA ARG A 227 -13.57 11.73 31.29
C ARG A 227 -12.18 12.35 31.23
N LYS A 228 -12.07 13.59 30.79
CA LYS A 228 -10.83 14.37 30.84
C LYS A 228 -10.77 15.06 32.21
N ILE A 229 -10.07 14.43 33.15
CA ILE A 229 -10.02 14.87 34.55
C ILE A 229 -8.79 15.74 34.75
N ILE A 230 -9.01 17.03 35.02
CA ILE A 230 -7.98 17.96 35.49
C ILE A 230 -7.64 17.59 36.93
N ASP A 231 -6.36 17.39 37.23
CA ASP A 231 -5.89 17.00 38.55
C ASP A 231 -5.51 18.21 39.42
N LYS A 232 -4.83 17.97 40.55
CA LYS A 232 -4.40 19.04 41.46
C LYS A 232 -3.36 19.98 40.80
N GLU A 233 -2.42 19.45 40.03
CA GLU A 233 -1.42 20.26 39.31
C GLU A 233 -2.10 21.07 38.22
N GLY A 234 -3.00 20.46 37.44
CA GLY A 234 -3.76 21.15 36.41
C GLY A 234 -4.66 22.26 36.96
N LEU A 235 -5.32 22.04 38.09
CA LEU A 235 -6.12 23.07 38.77
C LEU A 235 -5.25 24.21 39.33
N GLU A 236 -4.10 23.91 39.93
CA GLU A 236 -3.16 24.94 40.40
C GLU A 236 -2.55 25.73 39.24
N TRP A 237 -2.30 25.09 38.09
CA TRP A 237 -1.83 25.74 36.86
C TRP A 237 -2.91 26.60 36.19
N LEU A 238 -4.17 26.18 36.19
CA LEU A 238 -5.30 26.99 35.67
C LEU A 238 -5.67 28.16 36.59
N MET A 239 -5.47 28.04 37.91
CA MET A 239 -5.74 29.12 38.88
C MET A 239 -4.60 30.16 39.00
N ASP A 240 -3.52 30.00 38.23
CA ASP A 240 -2.38 30.91 38.22
C ASP A 240 -2.79 32.33 37.78
N THR A 241 -2.41 33.34 38.56
CA THR A 241 -2.70 34.75 38.27
C THR A 241 -1.95 35.30 37.06
N GLU A 242 -0.92 34.60 36.56
CA GLU A 242 -0.20 34.93 35.33
C GLU A 242 -0.70 34.12 34.10
N ARG A 243 -1.75 33.28 34.26
CA ARG A 243 -2.35 32.49 33.17
C ARG A 243 -3.02 33.39 32.14
N LEU A 244 -2.60 33.27 30.88
CA LEU A 244 -3.29 33.90 29.75
C LEU A 244 -4.34 32.96 29.17
N TYR A 245 -5.51 33.51 28.89
CA TYR A 245 -6.60 32.85 28.16
C TYR A 245 -6.70 33.46 26.74
N PRO A 246 -7.03 32.67 25.70
CA PRO A 246 -7.54 31.30 25.76
C PRO A 246 -6.52 30.23 26.16
N VAL A 247 -7.02 29.21 26.87
CA VAL A 247 -6.29 27.98 27.20
C VAL A 247 -6.90 26.84 26.40
N ILE A 248 -6.05 26.11 25.69
CA ILE A 248 -6.43 24.94 24.89
C ILE A 248 -6.22 23.68 25.72
N ILE A 249 -7.17 22.76 25.62
CA ILE A 249 -7.02 21.37 26.05
C ILE A 249 -7.06 20.49 24.80
N ASP A 250 -5.95 19.82 24.50
CA ASP A 250 -5.74 19.05 23.26
C ASP A 250 -5.97 17.55 23.50
N SER A 251 -6.89 16.99 22.73
CA SER A 251 -7.12 15.55 22.55
C SER A 251 -7.00 15.21 21.06
N THR A 252 -5.93 14.50 20.68
CA THR A 252 -5.77 14.05 19.29
C THR A 252 -6.43 12.69 19.06
N THR A 253 -7.07 12.45 17.91
CA THR A 253 -7.37 11.08 17.43
C THR A 253 -6.50 10.71 16.23
N GLU A 254 -5.58 9.79 16.51
CA GLU A 254 -4.61 9.09 15.67
C GLU A 254 -5.21 8.15 14.61
N GLY A 255 -5.27 8.52 13.33
CA GLY A 255 -5.57 7.56 12.26
C GLY A 255 -4.38 6.63 12.06
N GLY A 256 -4.41 5.44 12.67
CA GLY A 256 -3.22 4.76 13.20
C GLY A 256 -2.01 4.78 12.27
N ILE A 257 -0.90 5.38 12.74
CA ILE A 257 0.34 5.52 11.99
C ILE A 257 0.86 4.13 11.56
N GLN A 258 1.61 4.13 10.45
CA GLN A 258 2.52 3.08 10.01
C GLN A 258 3.12 2.34 11.23
N ASP A 259 2.77 1.05 11.40
CA ASP A 259 2.98 0.19 12.59
C ASP A 259 4.09 0.71 13.51
N PRO A 260 3.86 1.10 14.79
CA PRO A 260 4.73 2.01 15.58
C PRO A 260 6.21 1.61 15.78
N TRP A 261 6.64 0.46 15.23
CA TRP A 261 8.03 0.08 15.00
C TRP A 261 8.64 0.65 13.71
N GLU A 262 7.85 1.32 12.87
CA GLU A 262 8.20 2.05 11.64
C GLU A 262 8.55 3.50 11.97
N GLU A 263 7.72 4.19 12.76
CA GLU A 263 8.04 5.48 13.40
C GLU A 263 9.47 5.48 13.96
N SER A 264 10.22 6.57 13.76
CA SER A 264 11.61 6.64 14.24
C SER A 264 11.75 6.46 15.76
N GLY A 265 10.67 6.67 16.53
CA GLY A 265 10.69 6.66 18.00
C GLY A 265 11.29 7.95 18.59
N LEU A 266 11.28 9.05 17.82
CA LEU A 266 12.00 10.28 18.11
C LEU A 266 11.06 11.49 18.21
N LEU A 267 10.40 11.67 19.34
CA LEU A 267 9.57 12.84 19.62
C LEU A 267 10.13 13.56 20.85
N PRO A 268 10.41 14.88 20.73
CA PRO A 268 9.30 15.86 20.77
C PRO A 268 9.04 16.71 19.50
N TYR A 269 9.84 16.63 18.44
CA TYR A 269 9.76 17.58 17.30
C TYR A 269 9.06 17.03 16.04
N GLY A 270 7.77 16.68 16.13
CA GLY A 270 7.04 16.04 15.01
C GLY A 270 7.19 16.72 13.63
N GLN A 271 7.13 18.07 13.56
CA GLN A 271 7.29 18.81 12.30
C GLN A 271 8.72 18.77 11.72
N TYR A 272 9.74 18.46 12.53
CA TYR A 272 11.09 18.19 12.01
C TYR A 272 11.16 16.81 11.34
N PHE A 273 10.52 15.80 11.94
CA PHE A 273 10.54 14.42 11.45
C PHE A 273 9.58 14.17 10.28
N GLN A 274 8.50 14.96 10.12
CA GLN A 274 7.71 15.00 8.89
C GLN A 274 8.54 15.35 7.64
N ASN A 275 9.56 16.20 7.82
CA ASN A 275 10.43 16.70 6.76
C ASN A 275 11.76 15.92 6.65
N LEU A 276 11.87 14.76 7.31
CA LEU A 276 13.05 13.88 7.29
C LEU A 276 12.61 12.46 6.92
N ASN A 277 13.23 11.87 5.90
CA ASN A 277 13.02 10.46 5.54
C ASN A 277 14.37 9.73 5.52
N GLU A 278 14.43 8.56 6.15
CA GLU A 278 15.61 7.68 6.20
C GLU A 278 15.21 6.27 5.76
N TYR A 279 15.73 5.82 4.62
CA TYR A 279 15.34 4.57 3.99
C TYR A 279 16.55 3.71 3.63
N VAL A 280 16.53 2.45 4.07
CA VAL A 280 17.47 1.41 3.63
C VAL A 280 16.75 0.52 2.62
N SER A 281 17.23 0.53 1.38
CA SER A 281 16.64 -0.28 0.30
C SER A 281 16.85 -1.79 0.56
N PRO A 282 15.79 -2.62 0.60
CA PRO A 282 15.93 -4.06 0.71
C PRO A 282 16.48 -4.69 -0.58
N CYS A 283 16.43 -3.98 -1.72
CA CYS A 283 16.90 -4.48 -3.02
C CYS A 283 18.42 -4.37 -3.23
N ASN A 284 19.12 -3.47 -2.53
CA ASN A 284 20.57 -3.28 -2.69
C ASN A 284 21.32 -2.78 -1.44
N GLY A 285 20.62 -2.45 -0.34
CA GLY A 285 21.24 -1.96 0.89
C GLY A 285 21.78 -0.54 0.84
N SER A 286 21.49 0.23 -0.23
CA SER A 286 21.75 1.67 -0.26
C SER A 286 20.92 2.39 0.81
N LEU A 287 21.54 3.35 1.48
CA LEU A 287 20.88 4.30 2.38
C LEU A 287 20.52 5.56 1.58
N THR A 288 19.29 6.02 1.75
CA THR A 288 18.84 7.35 1.34
C THR A 288 18.45 8.13 2.60
N VAL A 289 18.91 9.39 2.70
CA VAL A 289 18.44 10.34 3.73
C VAL A 289 18.03 11.64 3.06
N THR A 290 16.74 11.96 3.09
CA THR A 290 16.19 13.19 2.50
C THR A 290 15.73 14.13 3.62
N GLN A 291 16.07 15.41 3.52
CA GLN A 291 15.60 16.42 4.46
C GLN A 291 15.26 17.75 3.75
N THR A 292 14.07 18.28 4.00
CA THR A 292 13.68 19.62 3.50
C THR A 292 14.27 20.72 4.36
N ASP A 293 14.95 21.68 3.72
CA ASP A 293 15.63 22.79 4.38
C ASP A 293 14.90 24.12 4.20
N LEU A 294 14.25 24.34 3.06
CA LEU A 294 13.42 25.52 2.82
C LEU A 294 12.16 25.14 2.03
N TYR A 295 11.02 25.69 2.45
CA TYR A 295 9.74 25.61 1.78
C TYR A 295 9.16 27.02 1.68
N LEU A 296 8.82 27.46 0.45
CA LEU A 296 8.21 28.76 0.19
C LEU A 296 6.94 28.57 -0.67
N PRO A 297 5.73 28.80 -0.14
CA PRO A 297 4.49 28.61 -0.88
C PRO A 297 4.38 29.64 -2.01
N GLY A 298 4.05 29.21 -3.23
CA GLY A 298 4.14 30.01 -4.46
C GLY A 298 2.81 30.32 -5.15
N ARG A 299 2.87 30.58 -6.46
CA ARG A 299 1.71 30.62 -7.38
C ARG A 299 1.82 29.45 -8.35
N GLY A 300 0.85 28.55 -8.36
CA GLY A 300 0.86 27.30 -9.14
C GLY A 300 1.88 26.25 -8.65
N MET A 301 3.14 26.67 -8.46
CA MET A 301 4.22 25.86 -7.88
C MET A 301 4.89 26.53 -6.69
N ASP A 302 5.08 25.75 -5.63
CA ASP A 302 5.91 26.07 -4.47
C ASP A 302 7.41 25.88 -4.76
N LEU A 303 8.26 26.67 -4.13
CA LEU A 303 9.71 26.41 -4.10
C LEU A 303 10.06 25.57 -2.87
N ILE A 304 10.35 24.29 -3.12
CA ILE A 304 10.84 23.34 -2.10
C ILE A 304 12.32 23.06 -2.38
N ILE A 305 13.17 23.29 -1.38
CA ILE A 305 14.59 22.96 -1.44
C ILE A 305 14.89 21.96 -0.32
N SER A 306 15.19 20.74 -0.74
CA SER A 306 15.64 19.65 0.12
C SER A 306 17.09 19.29 -0.20
N ARG A 307 17.79 18.71 0.77
CA ARG A 307 19.01 17.93 0.52
C ARG A 307 18.68 16.44 0.50
N VAL A 308 19.42 15.68 -0.30
CA VAL A 308 19.36 14.21 -0.31
C VAL A 308 20.76 13.63 -0.24
N TYR A 309 20.94 12.67 0.66
CA TYR A 309 22.05 11.74 0.70
C TYR A 309 21.65 10.45 0.00
N THR A 310 22.54 9.91 -0.84
CA THR A 310 22.43 8.56 -1.40
C THR A 310 23.77 7.85 -1.29
N THR A 311 23.80 6.62 -0.75
CA THR A 311 24.98 5.75 -0.84
C THR A 311 25.28 5.44 -2.32
N PRO A 312 26.46 5.81 -2.88
CA PRO A 312 26.84 5.44 -4.24
C PRO A 312 26.82 3.93 -4.47
N GLN A 313 26.43 3.50 -5.66
CA GLN A 313 26.21 2.06 -5.94
C GLN A 313 27.52 1.27 -6.02
N LEU A 314 28.59 1.93 -6.49
CA LEU A 314 29.82 1.27 -6.91
C LEU A 314 31.03 2.19 -6.71
N PHE A 315 32.12 1.63 -6.17
CA PHE A 315 33.38 2.32 -5.90
C PHE A 315 34.56 1.58 -6.56
N SER A 316 35.58 2.30 -6.99
CA SER A 316 36.94 1.77 -7.19
C SER A 316 37.85 2.14 -6.01
N ILE A 317 39.15 1.83 -6.10
CA ILE A 317 40.15 2.07 -5.04
C ILE A 317 41.34 2.92 -5.51
N ASP A 318 41.27 3.47 -6.73
CA ASP A 318 42.44 3.93 -7.49
C ASP A 318 43.20 5.08 -6.82
N GLU A 319 42.50 5.97 -6.10
CA GLU A 319 43.07 6.92 -5.13
C GLU A 319 42.32 6.89 -3.78
N GLY A 320 41.94 5.68 -3.33
CA GLY A 320 41.02 5.44 -2.22
C GLY A 320 39.60 5.13 -2.72
N PHE A 321 38.62 5.00 -1.80
CA PHE A 321 37.24 4.66 -2.19
C PHE A 321 36.55 5.81 -2.93
N THR A 322 36.66 5.78 -4.26
CA THR A 322 36.07 6.74 -5.21
C THR A 322 34.87 6.11 -5.92
N PRO A 323 33.68 6.74 -5.93
CA PRO A 323 32.56 6.26 -6.74
C PRO A 323 32.92 6.16 -8.22
N THR A 324 32.33 5.18 -8.92
CA THR A 324 32.40 5.07 -10.39
C THR A 324 31.26 5.82 -11.09
N GLU A 325 30.33 6.39 -10.31
CA GLU A 325 29.24 7.24 -10.78
C GLU A 325 29.75 8.69 -10.90
N GLU A 326 29.19 9.46 -11.83
CA GLU A 326 29.53 10.88 -11.99
C GLU A 326 29.10 11.70 -10.77
N ASP A 327 29.85 12.76 -10.44
CA ASP A 327 29.45 13.69 -9.39
C ASP A 327 28.14 14.40 -9.81
N PRO A 328 27.06 14.33 -9.01
CA PRO A 328 25.77 14.82 -9.44
C PRO A 328 25.74 16.36 -9.51
N PRO A 329 24.86 16.94 -10.36
CA PRO A 329 24.54 18.35 -10.31
C PRO A 329 24.11 18.75 -8.89
N TRP A 330 24.42 19.98 -8.50
CA TRP A 330 24.09 20.54 -7.18
C TRP A 330 24.68 19.76 -5.98
N LYS A 331 25.82 19.08 -6.16
CA LYS A 331 26.59 18.44 -5.07
C LYS A 331 26.94 19.44 -3.95
N ILE A 332 26.65 19.04 -2.71
CA ILE A 332 26.98 19.76 -1.47
C ILE A 332 28.25 19.18 -0.84
N ALA A 333 28.32 17.85 -0.75
CA ALA A 333 29.39 17.08 -0.11
C ALA A 333 29.40 15.65 -0.67
N ASN A 334 30.30 14.79 -0.18
CA ASN A 334 30.28 13.38 -0.54
C ASN A 334 28.93 12.74 -0.15
N GLY A 335 28.29 12.10 -1.15
CA GLY A 335 26.96 11.50 -1.05
C GLY A 335 25.78 12.48 -1.01
N TRP A 336 26.01 13.78 -0.76
CA TRP A 336 24.95 14.79 -0.59
C TRP A 336 24.82 15.73 -1.80
N ARG A 337 23.59 15.91 -2.29
CA ARG A 337 23.22 16.98 -3.24
C ARG A 337 21.97 17.74 -2.78
N TYR A 338 21.71 18.90 -3.36
CA TYR A 338 20.35 19.45 -3.37
C TYR A 338 19.45 18.54 -4.23
N ASP A 339 18.23 18.27 -3.78
CA ASP A 339 17.28 17.40 -4.47
C ASP A 339 16.56 18.15 -5.60
N LEU A 340 17.35 18.60 -6.57
CA LEU A 340 16.95 19.32 -7.78
C LEU A 340 17.33 18.49 -9.00
N PRO A 341 16.54 18.53 -10.09
CA PRO A 341 16.89 17.80 -11.30
C PRO A 341 18.05 18.47 -12.04
N GLY A 342 18.77 17.66 -12.83
CA GLY A 342 19.95 18.08 -13.59
C GLY A 342 20.48 16.94 -14.44
N ILE A 343 21.31 17.25 -15.43
CA ILE A 343 21.84 16.28 -16.39
C ILE A 343 23.38 16.31 -16.34
N THR A 344 24.02 15.16 -16.54
CA THR A 344 25.46 15.00 -16.76
C THR A 344 25.71 14.23 -18.06
N GLU A 345 26.94 13.78 -18.35
CA GLU A 345 27.26 13.10 -19.61
C GLU A 345 26.50 11.77 -19.75
N ASN A 346 26.37 11.01 -18.65
CA ASN A 346 25.69 9.70 -18.67
C ASN A 346 24.34 9.64 -17.93
N TYR A 347 23.96 10.65 -17.14
CA TYR A 347 22.82 10.52 -16.21
C TYR A 347 21.88 11.74 -16.19
N LEU A 348 20.57 11.47 -16.15
CA LEU A 348 19.53 12.38 -15.71
C LEU A 348 19.28 12.13 -14.22
N TYR A 349 19.38 13.17 -13.41
CA TYR A 349 19.04 13.16 -11.99
C TYR A 349 17.68 13.80 -11.77
N LEU A 350 16.86 13.21 -10.90
CA LEU A 350 15.53 13.67 -10.52
C LEU A 350 15.39 13.72 -8.98
N TRP A 351 14.24 14.19 -8.50
CA TRP A 351 13.86 14.25 -7.08
C TRP A 351 13.90 12.89 -6.38
N GLY A 352 13.94 12.92 -5.04
CA GLY A 352 14.07 11.73 -4.19
C GLY A 352 15.43 11.03 -4.35
N GLY A 353 16.48 11.75 -4.78
CA GLY A 353 17.79 11.17 -5.05
C GLY A 353 17.89 10.31 -6.32
N ARG A 354 16.83 10.23 -7.13
CA ARG A 354 16.74 9.32 -8.29
C ARG A 354 17.76 9.66 -9.38
N MET A 355 18.11 8.64 -10.17
CA MET A 355 19.08 8.69 -11.27
C MET A 355 18.64 7.74 -12.39
N TYR A 356 18.68 8.22 -13.63
CA TYR A 356 18.31 7.50 -14.85
C TYR A 356 19.44 7.63 -15.87
N LYS A 357 19.77 6.55 -16.58
CA LYS A 357 20.69 6.58 -17.73
C LYS A 357 19.89 6.75 -19.02
N PRO A 358 20.04 7.85 -19.79
CA PRO A 358 19.28 8.03 -21.02
C PRO A 358 19.64 7.03 -22.12
N GLU A 359 18.64 6.34 -22.66
CA GLU A 359 18.76 5.46 -23.83
C GLU A 359 18.30 6.23 -25.08
N TRP A 360 19.23 7.00 -25.68
CA TRP A 360 18.94 7.86 -26.83
C TRP A 360 18.56 7.08 -28.09
N GLY A 361 17.55 7.57 -28.82
CA GLY A 361 17.21 7.08 -30.16
C GLY A 361 16.28 5.87 -30.20
N THR A 362 15.60 5.56 -29.09
CA THR A 362 14.44 4.64 -29.12
C THR A 362 13.26 5.30 -29.82
N ASP A 363 12.83 4.78 -30.98
CA ASP A 363 11.60 5.22 -31.63
C ASP A 363 10.41 5.14 -30.64
N PRO A 364 9.56 6.18 -30.55
CA PRO A 364 8.36 6.11 -29.72
C PRO A 364 7.37 5.09 -30.30
N PRO A 365 6.57 4.40 -29.46
CA PRO A 365 5.45 3.61 -29.96
C PRO A 365 4.47 4.52 -30.70
N GLU A 366 3.87 4.00 -31.78
CA GLU A 366 3.16 4.81 -32.80
C GLU A 366 2.04 5.72 -32.26
N CYS A 367 1.50 5.41 -31.07
CA CYS A 367 0.49 6.21 -30.37
C CYS A 367 0.98 7.59 -29.87
N VAL A 368 2.28 7.79 -29.62
CA VAL A 368 2.81 9.01 -28.97
C VAL A 368 2.99 10.18 -29.96
N PHE A 369 2.84 9.94 -31.26
CA PHE A 369 3.20 10.90 -32.33
C PHE A 369 2.37 12.20 -32.39
N TRP A 370 1.20 12.26 -31.75
CA TRP A 370 0.25 13.38 -31.93
C TRP A 370 0.23 14.40 -30.78
N CYS A 371 0.81 14.09 -29.62
CA CYS A 371 0.63 14.88 -28.39
C CYS A 371 1.85 15.76 -28.02
N PHE A 372 2.84 15.90 -28.91
CA PHE A 372 4.09 16.63 -28.67
C PHE A 372 4.47 17.48 -29.90
N PRO A 373 5.30 18.53 -29.73
CA PRO A 373 5.91 19.21 -30.86
C PRO A 373 6.72 18.23 -31.73
N PRO A 374 6.70 18.39 -33.07
CA PRO A 374 7.51 17.57 -33.97
C PRO A 374 9.00 17.89 -33.76
N LEU A 375 9.83 16.84 -33.77
CA LEU A 375 11.27 16.97 -33.58
C LEU A 375 11.93 17.72 -34.74
N GLU A 376 12.90 18.57 -34.43
CA GLU A 376 13.78 19.16 -35.44
C GLU A 376 14.80 18.13 -35.98
N PRO A 377 15.26 18.24 -37.25
CA PRO A 377 16.21 17.30 -37.82
C PRO A 377 17.58 17.31 -37.11
N GLY A 378 17.80 16.34 -36.23
CA GLY A 378 19.03 16.16 -35.47
C GLY A 378 18.85 16.12 -33.95
N GLU A 379 17.62 16.25 -33.44
CA GLU A 379 17.31 16.06 -32.02
C GLU A 379 17.32 14.59 -31.63
N GLU A 380 17.74 14.31 -30.38
CA GLU A 380 17.71 12.97 -29.79
C GLU A 380 16.64 12.91 -28.69
N VAL A 381 15.95 11.77 -28.58
CA VAL A 381 14.88 11.56 -27.58
C VAL A 381 15.15 10.31 -26.75
N PHE A 382 14.77 10.40 -25.47
CA PHE A 382 14.65 9.28 -24.54
C PHE A 382 13.28 9.38 -23.84
N ASN A 383 12.44 8.35 -23.97
CA ASN A 383 11.17 8.24 -23.26
C ASN A 383 11.31 7.17 -22.18
N ASN A 384 11.11 7.52 -20.91
CA ASN A 384 11.14 6.54 -19.83
C ASN A 384 9.71 6.17 -19.41
N HIS A 385 9.45 4.86 -19.38
CA HIS A 385 8.18 4.25 -18.93
C HIS A 385 8.47 3.17 -17.88
N LYS A 386 9.38 3.48 -16.95
CA LYS A 386 9.90 2.57 -15.91
C LYS A 386 10.20 3.36 -14.63
N GLY A 387 9.22 3.43 -13.71
CA GLY A 387 9.34 4.21 -12.47
C GLY A 387 8.72 5.60 -12.65
N ASP A 388 9.53 6.64 -12.92
CA ASP A 388 9.01 7.95 -13.33
C ASP A 388 8.73 7.96 -14.84
N HIS A 389 7.56 8.45 -15.25
CA HIS A 389 7.17 8.51 -16.67
C HIS A 389 7.39 9.92 -17.20
N PHE A 390 8.30 10.05 -18.16
CA PHE A 390 8.78 11.33 -18.69
C PHE A 390 9.36 11.19 -20.11
N ARG A 391 9.43 12.31 -20.83
CA ARG A 391 10.13 12.43 -22.12
C ARG A 391 11.25 13.46 -22.01
N LEU A 392 12.48 13.04 -22.28
CA LEU A 392 13.65 13.90 -22.40
C LEU A 392 13.99 14.10 -23.88
N ILE A 393 14.12 15.36 -24.31
CA ILE A 393 14.62 15.77 -25.62
C ILE A 393 15.98 16.44 -25.43
N LYS A 394 16.92 16.14 -26.32
CA LYS A 394 18.22 16.79 -26.46
C LYS A 394 18.26 17.50 -27.81
N HIS A 395 18.44 18.81 -27.78
CA HIS A 395 18.35 19.70 -28.93
C HIS A 395 19.67 19.77 -29.71
N VAL A 396 19.61 20.28 -30.94
CA VAL A 396 20.77 20.36 -31.86
C VAL A 396 21.89 21.28 -31.36
N ASP A 397 21.59 22.23 -30.48
CA ASP A 397 22.57 23.09 -29.79
C ASP A 397 23.16 22.45 -28.51
N GLY A 398 22.71 21.24 -28.17
CA GLY A 398 23.11 20.48 -26.99
C GLY A 398 22.29 20.77 -25.72
N SER A 399 21.34 21.71 -25.74
CA SER A 399 20.41 21.93 -24.62
C SER A 399 19.40 20.78 -24.46
N TYR A 400 18.64 20.77 -23.37
CA TYR A 400 17.66 19.70 -23.10
C TYR A 400 16.32 20.25 -22.60
N THR A 401 15.23 19.61 -23.02
CA THR A 401 13.88 19.79 -22.44
C THR A 401 13.38 18.46 -21.86
N LEU A 402 12.97 18.46 -20.60
CA LEU A 402 12.28 17.35 -19.94
C LEU A 402 10.80 17.68 -19.77
N TYR A 403 9.93 16.81 -20.28
CA TYR A 403 8.49 16.84 -20.09
C TYR A 403 8.09 15.78 -19.05
N LEU A 404 7.44 16.22 -17.97
CA LEU A 404 6.94 15.36 -16.90
C LEU A 404 5.45 15.03 -17.14
N LYS A 405 4.97 13.88 -16.65
CA LYS A 405 3.57 13.45 -16.93
C LYS A 405 2.48 14.36 -16.35
N ASP A 406 2.83 15.27 -15.46
CA ASP A 406 1.95 16.31 -14.88
C ASP A 406 1.90 17.61 -15.69
N GLY A 407 2.57 17.68 -16.84
CA GLY A 407 2.62 18.85 -17.70
C GLY A 407 3.71 19.87 -17.34
N ARG A 408 4.45 19.67 -16.24
CA ARG A 408 5.62 20.52 -15.94
C ARG A 408 6.75 20.27 -16.93
N ILE A 409 7.40 21.35 -17.33
CA ILE A 409 8.53 21.35 -18.26
C ILE A 409 9.77 21.82 -17.49
N CYS A 410 10.87 21.07 -17.58
CA CYS A 410 12.18 21.50 -17.08
C CYS A 410 13.10 21.79 -18.26
N GLN A 411 13.70 22.99 -18.28
CA GLN A 411 14.67 23.43 -19.28
C GLN A 411 16.10 23.31 -18.73
N PHE A 412 17.03 22.79 -19.52
CA PHE A 412 18.45 22.64 -19.15
C PHE A 412 19.36 23.22 -20.24
N SER A 413 20.44 23.86 -19.78
CA SER A 413 21.54 24.33 -20.62
C SER A 413 22.33 23.14 -21.18
N SER A 414 23.22 23.39 -22.16
CA SER A 414 24.01 22.31 -22.79
C SER A 414 25.07 21.61 -21.91
N PRO A 415 25.55 22.19 -20.78
CA PRO A 415 26.24 21.44 -19.73
C PRO A 415 25.34 20.52 -18.89
N GLY A 416 24.01 20.65 -19.00
CA GLY A 416 23.03 19.92 -18.17
C GLY A 416 22.54 20.65 -16.93
N ASP A 417 23.00 21.89 -16.67
CA ASP A 417 22.48 22.73 -15.58
C ASP A 417 21.05 23.18 -15.89
N ILE A 418 20.12 22.94 -14.96
CA ILE A 418 18.73 23.42 -15.04
C ILE A 418 18.68 24.95 -15.13
N GLN A 419 17.75 25.46 -15.95
CA GLN A 419 17.53 26.88 -16.23
C GLN A 419 16.14 27.33 -15.76
N SER A 420 15.12 26.50 -15.96
CA SER A 420 13.80 26.73 -15.35
C SER A 420 12.99 25.45 -15.17
N ILE A 421 12.00 25.54 -14.28
CA ILE A 421 10.86 24.64 -14.16
C ILE A 421 9.62 25.51 -14.41
N THR A 422 8.81 25.16 -15.40
CA THR A 422 7.59 25.88 -15.78
C THR A 422 6.38 24.97 -15.61
N ASP A 423 5.28 25.50 -15.07
CA ASP A 423 3.98 24.82 -15.10
C ASP A 423 3.17 25.21 -16.35
N VAL A 424 2.00 24.60 -16.46
CA VAL A 424 1.04 24.76 -17.57
C VAL A 424 0.36 26.13 -17.64
N TYR A 425 0.44 26.92 -16.57
CA TYR A 425 -0.06 28.31 -16.55
C TYR A 425 1.05 29.31 -16.93
N GLY A 426 2.29 28.83 -17.09
CA GLY A 426 3.46 29.67 -17.30
C GLY A 426 4.01 30.29 -16.00
N ASN A 427 3.61 29.79 -14.82
CA ASN A 427 4.35 30.12 -13.60
C ASN A 427 5.72 29.43 -13.70
N GLU A 428 6.79 30.18 -13.45
CA GLU A 428 8.16 29.71 -13.67
C GLU A 428 9.02 29.87 -12.41
N ILE A 429 9.77 28.81 -12.07
CA ILE A 429 10.91 28.87 -11.16
C ILE A 429 12.16 28.89 -12.03
N THR A 430 12.97 29.95 -11.94
CA THR A 430 14.16 30.17 -12.78
C THR A 430 15.45 30.00 -11.98
N PHE A 431 16.50 29.53 -12.66
CA PHE A 431 17.80 29.18 -12.09
C PHE A 431 18.89 29.96 -12.85
N SER A 432 19.73 30.70 -12.12
CA SER A 432 20.82 31.52 -12.68
C SER A 432 22.10 31.24 -11.91
N GLY A 433 22.74 30.12 -12.25
CA GLY A 433 23.74 29.49 -11.39
C GLY A 433 23.13 29.20 -10.02
N ASN A 434 23.84 29.56 -8.94
CA ASN A 434 23.39 29.31 -7.57
C ASN A 434 22.20 30.18 -7.09
N VAL A 435 21.54 30.94 -7.97
CA VAL A 435 20.40 31.80 -7.62
C VAL A 435 19.12 31.21 -8.20
N ILE A 436 18.13 30.96 -7.34
CA ILE A 436 16.78 30.53 -7.73
C ILE A 436 15.83 31.72 -7.55
N THR A 437 14.99 31.99 -8.54
CA THR A 437 13.86 32.93 -8.41
C THR A 437 12.56 32.17 -8.60
N ASP A 438 11.64 32.26 -7.64
CA ASP A 438 10.39 31.49 -7.66
C ASP A 438 9.22 32.17 -8.39
N THR A 439 8.08 31.48 -8.40
CA THR A 439 6.81 31.90 -9.02
C THR A 439 6.22 33.20 -8.44
N MET A 440 6.73 33.71 -7.32
CA MET A 440 6.38 35.02 -6.75
C MET A 440 7.45 36.09 -6.97
N GLY A 441 8.55 35.76 -7.65
CA GLY A 441 9.71 36.64 -7.83
C GLY A 441 10.60 36.74 -6.59
N ARG A 442 10.45 35.86 -5.61
CA ARG A 442 11.32 35.80 -4.43
C ARG A 442 12.63 35.12 -4.80
N VAL A 443 13.74 35.70 -4.35
CA VAL A 443 15.10 35.24 -4.71
C VAL A 443 15.71 34.47 -3.55
N VAL A 444 16.07 33.21 -3.80
CA VAL A 444 16.81 32.33 -2.90
C VAL A 444 18.22 32.12 -3.46
N SER A 445 19.24 32.22 -2.62
CA SER A 445 20.63 31.94 -3.03
C SER A 445 21.15 30.69 -2.34
N LEU A 446 21.60 29.72 -3.15
CA LEU A 446 22.29 28.51 -2.75
C LEU A 446 23.80 28.79 -2.59
N SER A 447 24.46 27.94 -1.80
CA SER A 447 25.92 27.88 -1.70
C SER A 447 26.36 26.49 -1.22
N PRO A 448 27.65 26.12 -1.34
CA PRO A 448 28.21 24.95 -0.65
C PRO A 448 28.09 25.06 0.88
N THR A 449 27.94 26.28 1.40
CA THR A 449 27.79 26.63 2.81
C THR A 449 26.33 26.81 3.28
N GLY A 450 25.35 26.45 2.44
CA GLY A 450 23.92 26.51 2.78
C GLY A 450 23.07 27.46 1.93
N ILE A 451 21.84 27.69 2.38
CA ILE A 451 20.77 28.41 1.68
C ILE A 451 20.50 29.74 2.38
N SER A 452 20.22 30.79 1.61
CA SER A 452 19.80 32.09 2.15
C SER A 452 18.58 32.67 1.41
N TYR A 453 17.60 33.16 2.19
CA TYR A 453 16.39 33.81 1.71
C TYR A 453 15.97 34.93 2.68
N GLY A 454 16.04 36.20 2.25
CA GLY A 454 15.66 37.34 3.08
C GLY A 454 16.50 37.44 4.35
N GLN A 455 15.89 37.18 5.51
CA GLN A 455 16.57 37.06 6.82
C GLN A 455 16.75 35.60 7.29
N GLN A 456 16.12 34.64 6.61
CA GLN A 456 16.27 33.22 6.92
C GLN A 456 17.52 32.65 6.25
N SER A 457 18.24 31.79 6.98
CA SER A 457 19.41 31.07 6.47
C SER A 457 19.45 29.65 7.02
N VAL A 458 19.74 28.68 6.16
CA VAL A 458 20.14 27.33 6.56
C VAL A 458 21.64 27.22 6.32
N ASN A 459 22.43 26.90 7.34
CA ASN A 459 23.88 26.96 7.30
C ASN A 459 24.50 25.57 7.31
N TYR A 460 25.29 25.24 6.28
CA TYR A 460 25.97 23.96 6.12
C TYR A 460 27.42 24.04 6.59
N THR A 461 27.80 23.15 7.51
CA THR A 461 29.18 23.02 8.01
C THR A 461 29.90 21.95 7.20
N ILE A 462 30.71 22.37 6.23
CA ILE A 462 31.54 21.47 5.42
C ILE A 462 32.93 21.32 6.05
N GLN A 463 33.35 20.09 6.32
CA GLN A 463 34.72 19.76 6.71
C GLN A 463 35.42 19.02 5.56
N TYR A 464 36.64 19.44 5.21
CA TYR A 464 37.50 18.70 4.30
C TYR A 464 38.41 17.75 5.10
N VAL A 465 38.39 16.46 4.75
CA VAL A 465 39.29 15.43 5.30
C VAL A 465 39.91 14.69 4.12
N ASP A 466 41.23 14.75 3.96
CA ASP A 466 41.95 14.12 2.83
C ASP A 466 41.29 14.47 1.47
N TYR A 467 41.11 15.78 1.24
CA TYR A 467 40.40 16.41 0.11
C TYR A 467 38.90 16.08 -0.06
N ASN A 468 38.34 15.14 0.71
CA ASN A 468 36.92 14.79 0.64
C ASN A 468 36.05 15.80 1.42
N PRO A 469 35.06 16.46 0.79
CA PRO A 469 34.10 17.32 1.48
C PRO A 469 33.05 16.48 2.24
N LEU A 470 32.91 16.73 3.54
CA LEU A 470 31.94 16.12 4.43
C LEU A 470 30.95 17.17 4.94
N LEU A 471 29.65 16.94 4.79
CA LEU A 471 28.62 17.76 5.44
C LEU A 471 28.52 17.29 6.89
N THR A 472 29.16 17.96 7.84
CA THR A 472 29.27 17.48 9.23
C THR A 472 28.18 18.02 10.17
N ALA A 473 27.58 19.16 9.83
CA ALA A 473 26.39 19.67 10.51
C ALA A 473 25.58 20.59 9.61
N VAL A 474 24.28 20.70 9.88
CA VAL A 474 23.40 21.75 9.34
C VAL A 474 22.66 22.43 10.48
N THR A 475 22.65 23.75 10.45
CA THR A 475 21.80 24.60 11.31
C THR A 475 20.65 25.15 10.47
N ASP A 476 19.40 24.88 10.84
CA ASP A 476 18.23 25.39 10.12
C ASP A 476 17.86 26.84 10.48
N CYS A 477 16.80 27.38 9.87
CA CYS A 477 16.33 28.76 10.08
C CYS A 477 15.91 29.06 11.53
N LEU A 478 15.59 28.03 12.32
CA LEU A 478 15.25 28.14 13.75
C LEU A 478 16.45 27.92 14.67
N GLY A 479 17.67 27.81 14.10
CA GLY A 479 18.89 27.57 14.86
C GLY A 479 19.05 26.13 15.38
N ARG A 480 18.21 25.19 14.94
CA ARG A 480 18.28 23.78 15.35
C ARG A 480 19.39 23.09 14.56
N VAL A 481 20.24 22.31 15.23
CA VAL A 481 21.44 21.72 14.61
C VAL A 481 21.34 20.21 14.49
N THR A 482 21.46 19.70 13.26
CA THR A 482 21.59 18.28 12.92
C THR A 482 23.05 17.98 12.60
N HIS A 483 23.64 16.95 13.18
CA HIS A 483 25.04 16.55 12.95
C HIS A 483 25.13 15.22 12.20
N PHE A 484 26.17 15.07 11.40
CA PHE A 484 26.39 13.92 10.52
C PHE A 484 27.83 13.42 10.67
N TYR A 485 27.99 12.10 10.75
CA TYR A 485 29.28 11.44 10.90
C TYR A 485 29.47 10.38 9.82
N TYR A 486 30.72 10.18 9.43
CA TYR A 486 31.09 9.32 8.31
C TYR A 486 32.10 8.25 8.74
N GLU A 487 32.19 7.17 7.97
CA GLU A 487 33.21 6.15 8.16
C GLU A 487 34.63 6.75 8.05
N HIS A 488 35.57 6.23 8.83
CA HIS A 488 36.96 6.67 8.77
C HIS A 488 37.58 6.30 7.42
N ALA A 489 37.39 5.05 6.96
CA ALA A 489 38.04 4.51 5.77
C ALA A 489 37.39 4.93 4.44
N ASN A 490 36.06 5.06 4.39
CA ASN A 490 35.32 5.51 3.20
C ASN A 490 34.51 6.78 3.53
N LYS A 491 34.98 7.92 3.02
CA LYS A 491 34.40 9.25 3.23
C LYS A 491 33.06 9.51 2.54
N TRP A 492 32.47 8.50 1.91
CA TRP A 492 31.13 8.57 1.29
C TRP A 492 30.05 7.87 2.13
N LEU A 493 30.41 7.08 3.14
CA LEU A 493 29.46 6.31 3.96
C LEU A 493 29.05 7.11 5.20
N LEU A 494 27.78 7.52 5.26
CA LEU A 494 27.17 8.17 6.40
C LEU A 494 26.91 7.12 7.50
N THR A 495 27.60 7.21 8.63
CA THR A 495 27.53 6.23 9.73
C THR A 495 26.67 6.68 10.89
N LYS A 496 26.36 7.98 11.04
CA LYS A 496 25.47 8.48 12.09
C LYS A 496 24.82 9.82 11.72
N VAL A 497 23.54 9.98 12.07
CA VAL A 497 22.82 11.27 12.10
C VAL A 497 22.39 11.55 13.53
N VAL A 498 22.71 12.73 14.08
CA VAL A 498 22.24 13.21 15.39
C VAL A 498 21.32 14.39 15.17
N TYR A 499 20.09 14.29 15.64
CA TYR A 499 19.04 15.29 15.42
C TYR A 499 19.06 16.36 16.51
N PRO A 500 18.34 17.49 16.33
CA PRO A 500 18.24 18.53 17.35
C PRO A 500 17.72 18.05 18.71
N THR A 501 16.99 16.93 18.74
CA THR A 501 16.51 16.25 19.97
C THR A 501 17.62 15.62 20.82
N GLN A 502 18.87 15.58 20.34
CA GLN A 502 19.99 14.75 20.83
C GLN A 502 19.83 13.24 20.59
N GLY A 503 18.64 12.77 20.22
CA GLY A 503 18.45 11.45 19.63
C GLY A 503 19.20 11.30 18.31
N TYR A 504 19.45 10.06 17.90
CA TYR A 504 20.30 9.77 16.76
C TYR A 504 20.03 8.40 16.12
N THR A 505 20.38 8.28 14.84
CA THR A 505 20.45 7.01 14.11
C THR A 505 21.89 6.68 13.75
N GLU A 506 22.28 5.42 13.87
CA GLU A 506 23.59 4.87 13.48
C GLU A 506 23.44 3.76 12.44
N TYR A 507 24.34 3.72 11.45
CA TYR A 507 24.37 2.70 10.40
C TYR A 507 25.71 1.95 10.39
N VAL A 508 25.69 0.65 10.08
CA VAL A 508 26.87 -0.20 9.90
C VAL A 508 26.83 -0.84 8.53
N TYR A 509 27.90 -0.68 7.74
CA TYR A 509 27.99 -1.20 6.38
C TYR A 509 28.73 -2.54 6.30
N GLY A 510 28.18 -3.48 5.53
CA GLY A 510 28.92 -4.59 4.94
C GLY A 510 29.58 -4.15 3.63
N MET A 511 30.68 -4.81 3.26
CA MET A 511 31.46 -4.53 2.04
C MET A 511 31.53 -5.78 1.15
N LYS A 512 31.37 -5.58 -0.15
CA LYS A 512 31.62 -6.58 -1.21
C LYS A 512 32.79 -6.13 -2.07
N GLU A 513 33.58 -7.06 -2.59
CA GLU A 513 34.72 -6.80 -3.47
C GLU A 513 34.64 -7.68 -4.73
N ARG A 514 34.94 -7.11 -5.90
CA ARG A 514 35.21 -7.83 -7.15
C ARG A 514 36.52 -7.32 -7.74
N ARG A 515 37.45 -8.24 -7.99
CA ARG A 515 38.67 -7.94 -8.75
C ARG A 515 38.40 -8.19 -10.23
N ILE A 516 38.81 -7.23 -11.05
CA ILE A 516 38.91 -7.38 -12.50
C ILE A 516 40.38 -7.57 -12.82
N CYS A 517 40.68 -8.69 -13.47
CA CYS A 517 42.03 -9.12 -13.81
C CYS A 517 42.08 -9.50 -15.29
N ASN A 518 43.25 -9.45 -15.91
CA ASN A 518 43.38 -9.78 -17.31
C ASN A 518 43.04 -11.26 -17.57
N GLU A 519 42.23 -11.53 -18.61
CA GLU A 519 41.88 -12.88 -19.05
C GLU A 519 43.05 -13.55 -19.82
N ASP A 520 44.18 -13.79 -19.15
CA ASP A 520 45.21 -14.71 -19.65
C ASP A 520 45.95 -15.46 -18.52
N PRO A 521 45.26 -16.32 -17.73
CA PRO A 521 45.90 -17.17 -16.73
C PRO A 521 46.52 -18.42 -17.39
N CYS A 522 47.74 -18.26 -17.91
CA CYS A 522 48.74 -19.28 -18.27
C CYS A 522 48.30 -20.50 -19.12
N HIS A 523 49.07 -20.79 -20.18
CA HIS A 523 48.77 -21.83 -21.16
C HIS A 523 49.07 -23.29 -20.71
N ILE A 524 48.60 -23.70 -19.51
CA ILE A 524 48.32 -25.08 -19.04
C ILE A 524 49.50 -26.10 -18.97
N TRP A 525 50.71 -25.78 -19.43
CA TRP A 525 51.80 -26.76 -19.59
C TRP A 525 53.14 -26.41 -18.90
N ASP A 526 53.14 -25.55 -17.89
CA ASP A 526 54.34 -25.23 -17.10
C ASP A 526 54.06 -25.37 -15.59
N GLU A 527 54.85 -26.20 -14.90
CA GLU A 527 54.63 -26.52 -13.47
C GLU A 527 55.17 -25.41 -12.53
N ASP A 528 55.96 -24.47 -13.05
CA ASP A 528 56.58 -23.35 -12.31
C ASP A 528 55.74 -22.05 -12.30
N CYS A 529 54.48 -22.07 -12.77
CA CYS A 529 53.64 -20.87 -12.86
C CYS A 529 53.14 -20.38 -11.48
N HIS A 530 53.93 -19.51 -10.85
CA HIS A 530 53.69 -18.94 -9.52
C HIS A 530 53.32 -17.45 -9.49
N GLU A 531 53.07 -16.82 -10.64
CA GLU A 531 52.62 -15.42 -10.72
C GLU A 531 51.09 -15.35 -10.67
N VAL A 532 50.57 -14.55 -9.73
CA VAL A 532 49.13 -14.28 -9.61
C VAL A 532 48.72 -13.35 -10.76
N PRO A 533 47.58 -13.58 -11.45
CA PRO A 533 47.15 -12.71 -12.54
C PRO A 533 47.06 -11.24 -12.11
N ASP A 534 47.64 -10.34 -12.89
CA ASP A 534 47.59 -8.89 -12.63
C ASP A 534 46.13 -8.40 -12.66
N CYS A 535 45.61 -8.06 -11.48
CA CYS A 535 44.29 -7.48 -11.29
C CYS A 535 44.40 -5.95 -11.35
N TYR A 536 43.97 -5.38 -12.48
CA TYR A 536 44.14 -3.97 -12.80
C TYR A 536 43.06 -3.06 -12.22
N GLN A 537 41.95 -3.60 -11.72
CA GLN A 537 40.92 -2.83 -11.02
C GLN A 537 40.29 -3.67 -9.90
N SER A 538 39.99 -3.04 -8.77
CA SER A 538 39.18 -3.63 -7.69
C SER A 538 37.97 -2.74 -7.44
N LEU A 539 36.79 -3.33 -7.57
CA LEU A 539 35.49 -2.69 -7.41
C LEU A 539 34.84 -3.10 -6.08
N TYR A 540 34.11 -2.18 -5.47
CA TYR A 540 33.49 -2.35 -4.16
C TYR A 540 32.04 -1.86 -4.13
N GLN A 541 31.19 -2.61 -3.41
CA GLN A 541 29.82 -2.21 -3.07
C GLN A 541 29.69 -2.16 -1.54
N PHE A 542 28.92 -1.20 -1.02
CA PHE A 542 28.65 -1.05 0.41
C PHE A 542 27.15 -1.09 0.69
N ARG A 543 26.74 -1.89 1.68
CA ARG A 543 25.32 -2.18 1.98
C ARG A 543 25.07 -2.04 3.47
N VAL A 544 24.02 -1.32 3.89
CA VAL A 544 23.68 -1.21 5.32
C VAL A 544 23.27 -2.59 5.85
N THR A 545 23.93 -3.05 6.91
CA THR A 545 23.67 -4.34 7.59
C THR A 545 23.06 -4.15 8.98
N VAL A 546 23.21 -2.97 9.58
CA VAL A 546 22.53 -2.58 10.82
C VAL A 546 22.16 -1.11 10.76
N GLN A 547 20.94 -0.78 11.17
CA GLN A 547 20.50 0.55 11.57
C GLN A 547 20.10 0.49 13.05
N ARG A 548 20.48 1.49 13.86
CA ARG A 548 20.08 1.61 15.27
C ARG A 548 19.54 3.01 15.51
N VAL A 549 18.44 3.14 16.24
CA VAL A 549 17.82 4.42 16.56
C VAL A 549 17.75 4.60 18.08
N TYR A 550 18.04 5.82 18.56
CA TYR A 550 18.20 6.17 19.96
C TYR A 550 17.55 7.52 20.26
N THR A 551 16.80 7.64 21.36
CA THR A 551 16.39 8.95 21.92
C THR A 551 17.49 9.54 22.79
N ASP A 552 18.08 8.67 23.61
CA ASP A 552 19.08 8.90 24.65
C ASP A 552 19.56 7.52 25.13
N THR A 553 18.62 6.59 25.33
CA THR A 553 18.82 5.15 25.25
C THR A 553 18.55 4.63 23.83
N LEU A 554 18.97 3.39 23.55
CA LEU A 554 18.56 2.64 22.36
C LEU A 554 17.05 2.40 22.40
N VAL A 555 16.35 2.58 21.27
CA VAL A 555 14.90 2.31 21.14
C VAL A 555 14.55 1.32 20.02
N LYS A 556 15.39 1.17 18.99
CA LYS A 556 15.13 0.27 17.85
C LYS A 556 16.42 -0.18 17.18
N VAL A 557 16.50 -1.47 16.81
CA VAL A 557 17.56 -1.99 15.93
C VAL A 557 16.93 -2.71 14.74
N ARG A 558 17.30 -2.31 13.52
CA ARG A 558 17.04 -3.08 12.30
C ARG A 558 18.34 -3.74 11.85
N THR A 559 18.32 -5.05 11.60
CA THR A 559 19.46 -5.76 10.99
C THR A 559 19.08 -6.33 9.65
N PHE A 560 19.91 -6.07 8.64
CA PHE A 560 19.71 -6.48 7.25
C PHE A 560 20.77 -7.50 6.85
N SER A 561 20.34 -8.54 6.13
CA SER A 561 21.23 -9.55 5.54
C SER A 561 20.81 -9.83 4.10
N TYR A 562 21.77 -10.09 3.21
CA TYR A 562 21.55 -10.21 1.77
C TYR A 562 22.12 -11.53 1.23
N VAL A 563 21.46 -12.10 0.22
CA VAL A 563 21.92 -13.24 -0.57
C VAL A 563 21.98 -12.78 -2.01
N GLU A 564 23.17 -12.84 -2.62
CA GLU A 564 23.49 -11.96 -3.75
C GLU A 564 24.68 -12.45 -4.58
N ASP A 565 24.56 -12.42 -5.91
CA ASP A 565 25.71 -12.39 -6.81
C ASP A 565 26.23 -10.95 -6.95
N TRP A 566 27.29 -10.71 -7.73
CA TRP A 566 27.87 -9.36 -7.84
C TRP A 566 26.92 -8.34 -8.49
N GLU A 567 26.18 -8.75 -9.52
CA GLU A 567 25.28 -7.89 -10.28
C GLU A 567 23.90 -7.79 -9.61
N ASN A 568 23.44 -8.86 -8.94
CA ASN A 568 22.07 -8.97 -8.42
C ASN A 568 21.99 -9.37 -6.94
N THR A 569 21.15 -8.66 -6.19
CA THR A 569 20.55 -9.17 -4.96
C THR A 569 19.44 -10.16 -5.33
N LEU A 570 19.50 -11.37 -4.77
CA LEU A 570 18.54 -12.45 -5.03
C LEU A 570 17.55 -12.59 -3.86
N GLU A 571 18.02 -12.42 -2.63
CA GLU A 571 17.18 -12.34 -1.44
C GLU A 571 17.73 -11.30 -0.46
N SER A 572 16.87 -10.76 0.39
CA SER A 572 17.28 -10.01 1.57
C SER A 572 16.37 -10.29 2.75
N THR A 573 16.80 -9.94 3.96
CA THR A 573 16.00 -10.13 5.18
C THR A 573 16.31 -9.02 6.16
N GLU A 574 15.27 -8.29 6.55
CA GLU A 574 15.26 -7.31 7.61
C GLU A 574 14.74 -7.97 8.90
N LYS A 575 15.31 -7.62 10.05
CA LYS A 575 14.77 -7.97 11.37
C LYS A 575 14.75 -6.75 12.28
N THR A 576 13.56 -6.38 12.74
CA THR A 576 13.37 -5.31 13.73
C THR A 576 13.45 -5.91 15.13
N LYS A 577 14.17 -5.21 16.02
CA LYS A 577 14.46 -5.64 17.38
C LYS A 577 14.29 -4.48 18.36
N ASP A 578 13.94 -4.83 19.58
CA ASP A 578 13.87 -3.92 20.72
C ASP A 578 15.27 -3.56 21.27
N GLU A 579 15.29 -2.71 22.30
CA GLU A 579 16.48 -2.28 23.03
C GLU A 579 17.22 -3.43 23.74
N LEU A 580 16.54 -4.55 24.02
CA LEU A 580 17.11 -5.78 24.58
C LEU A 580 17.64 -6.73 23.48
N SER A 581 17.52 -6.34 22.21
CA SER A 581 17.89 -7.10 21.01
C SER A 581 17.07 -8.37 20.74
N TYR A 582 15.88 -8.52 21.34
CA TYR A 582 14.93 -9.56 20.91
C TYR A 582 14.27 -9.17 19.58
N ILE A 583 14.02 -10.16 18.72
CA ILE A 583 13.35 -9.94 17.44
C ILE A 583 11.87 -9.69 17.69
N GLN A 584 11.36 -8.56 17.21
CA GLN A 584 9.94 -8.20 17.27
C GLN A 584 9.23 -8.48 15.92
N SER A 585 9.96 -8.36 14.80
CA SER A 585 9.50 -8.81 13.49
C SER A 585 10.67 -9.19 12.56
N GLU A 586 10.39 -10.05 11.59
CA GLU A 586 11.32 -10.43 10.51
C GLU A 586 10.61 -10.34 9.16
N THR A 587 11.15 -9.55 8.24
CA THR A 587 10.65 -9.41 6.86
C THR A 587 11.70 -9.94 5.89
N HIS A 588 11.38 -11.04 5.22
CA HIS A 588 12.19 -11.67 4.19
C HIS A 588 11.67 -11.30 2.79
N PHE A 589 12.59 -10.97 1.88
CA PHE A 589 12.32 -10.56 0.52
C PHE A 589 13.04 -11.49 -0.46
N VAL A 590 12.36 -11.97 -1.50
CA VAL A 590 12.99 -12.54 -2.70
C VAL A 590 12.91 -11.50 -3.80
N ILE A 591 14.02 -11.28 -4.50
CA ILE A 591 14.27 -10.17 -5.42
C ILE A 591 14.67 -10.75 -6.78
N GLY A 592 14.22 -10.13 -7.87
CA GLY A 592 14.60 -10.49 -9.22
C GLY A 592 14.54 -9.28 -10.14
N ASN A 593 15.62 -9.05 -10.90
CA ASN A 593 15.82 -7.86 -11.74
C ASN A 593 15.62 -6.55 -10.95
N GLY A 594 16.19 -6.47 -9.74
CA GLY A 594 16.09 -5.31 -8.84
C GLY A 594 14.72 -5.10 -8.17
N LYS A 595 13.71 -5.94 -8.42
CA LYS A 595 12.34 -5.78 -7.88
C LYS A 595 11.95 -6.93 -6.94
N ILE A 596 11.24 -6.61 -5.85
CA ILE A 596 10.76 -7.60 -4.87
C ILE A 596 9.71 -8.50 -5.53
N LYS A 597 10.00 -9.79 -5.70
CA LYS A 597 9.05 -10.78 -6.24
C LYS A 597 8.20 -11.45 -5.16
N LYS A 598 8.69 -11.48 -3.91
CA LYS A 598 7.96 -12.00 -2.75
C LYS A 598 8.37 -11.23 -1.48
N ARG A 599 7.40 -10.86 -0.65
CA ARG A 599 7.58 -10.44 0.76
C ARG A 599 7.06 -11.54 1.67
N THR A 600 7.70 -11.77 2.80
CA THR A 600 7.28 -12.73 3.81
C THR A 600 7.55 -12.15 5.19
N VAL A 601 6.49 -11.91 5.97
CA VAL A 601 6.55 -11.29 7.30
C VAL A 601 6.32 -12.34 8.39
N LYS A 602 7.16 -12.31 9.41
CA LYS A 602 7.07 -13.13 10.62
C LYS A 602 7.00 -12.26 11.86
N ASP A 603 6.30 -12.76 12.88
CA ASP A 603 6.24 -12.14 14.20
C ASP A 603 7.48 -12.45 15.07
N TYR A 604 7.47 -11.93 16.30
CA TYR A 604 8.49 -12.13 17.33
C TYR A 604 8.77 -13.60 17.71
N THR A 605 7.85 -14.53 17.39
CA THR A 605 8.04 -15.98 17.60
C THR A 605 8.75 -16.65 16.43
N GLY A 606 8.93 -15.93 15.31
CA GLY A 606 9.35 -16.49 14.03
C GLY A 606 8.22 -17.13 13.23
N THR A 607 6.96 -17.01 13.67
CA THR A 607 5.79 -17.54 12.96
C THR A 607 5.48 -16.62 11.79
N GLN A 608 5.39 -17.17 10.59
CA GLN A 608 4.97 -16.42 9.41
C GLN A 608 3.51 -16.00 9.58
N VAL A 609 3.25 -14.70 9.48
CA VAL A 609 1.91 -14.10 9.61
C VAL A 609 1.36 -13.63 8.27
N GLU A 610 2.23 -13.31 7.31
CA GLU A 610 1.86 -12.78 5.99
C GLU A 610 2.90 -13.22 4.93
N LYS A 611 2.43 -13.59 3.74
CA LYS A 611 3.25 -13.74 2.53
C LYS A 611 2.56 -13.01 1.39
N VAL A 612 3.30 -12.24 0.60
CA VAL A 612 2.80 -11.53 -0.59
C VAL A 612 3.70 -11.87 -1.77
N VAL A 613 3.12 -12.26 -2.90
CA VAL A 613 3.84 -12.52 -4.17
C VAL A 613 3.40 -11.48 -5.20
N TYR A 614 4.38 -10.88 -5.88
CA TYR A 614 4.19 -9.72 -6.75
C TYR A 614 4.39 -10.08 -8.23
N THR A 615 3.34 -9.93 -9.03
CA THR A 615 3.40 -10.06 -10.49
C THR A 615 3.57 -8.68 -11.13
N TYR A 616 4.42 -8.60 -12.15
CA TYR A 616 4.81 -7.35 -12.81
C TYR A 616 4.59 -7.45 -14.32
N ASN A 617 4.24 -6.32 -14.96
CA ASN A 617 4.23 -6.19 -16.43
C ASN A 617 5.65 -5.88 -16.99
N ALA A 618 5.76 -5.49 -18.26
CA ALA A 618 7.05 -5.29 -18.94
C ALA A 618 7.77 -3.96 -18.58
N GLN A 619 6.98 -2.90 -18.37
CA GLN A 619 7.34 -1.64 -17.73
C GLN A 619 7.80 -1.89 -16.28
N GLY A 620 7.14 -2.87 -15.65
CA GLY A 620 7.42 -3.38 -14.33
C GLY A 620 6.70 -2.60 -13.24
N GLU A 621 5.51 -2.07 -13.49
CA GLU A 621 4.53 -1.82 -12.44
C GLU A 621 3.93 -3.15 -11.94
N THR A 622 3.33 -3.12 -10.75
CA THR A 622 2.76 -4.31 -10.10
C THR A 622 1.31 -4.52 -10.53
N VAL A 623 1.00 -5.64 -11.19
CA VAL A 623 -0.32 -5.95 -11.77
C VAL A 623 -1.13 -6.98 -10.97
N ILE A 624 -0.48 -7.79 -10.12
CA ILE A 624 -1.16 -8.68 -9.16
C ILE A 624 -0.36 -8.72 -7.85
N ASN A 625 -1.03 -8.48 -6.72
CA ASN A 625 -0.56 -8.87 -5.40
C ASN A 625 -1.31 -10.15 -4.97
N GLN A 626 -0.60 -11.26 -4.76
CA GLN A 626 -1.19 -12.49 -4.22
C GLN A 626 -0.86 -12.58 -2.73
N CYS A 627 -1.87 -12.44 -1.88
CA CYS A 627 -1.71 -12.33 -0.43
C CYS A 627 -2.12 -13.64 0.26
N TYR A 628 -1.29 -14.11 1.19
CA TYR A 628 -1.41 -15.38 1.90
C TYR A 628 -1.35 -15.12 3.40
N LYS A 629 -2.37 -15.55 4.14
CA LYS A 629 -2.45 -15.42 5.60
C LYS A 629 -1.67 -16.54 6.29
N GLY A 630 -0.62 -16.18 7.02
CA GLY A 630 0.25 -17.14 7.69
C GLY A 630 1.13 -17.95 6.74
N ASN A 631 1.48 -19.18 7.13
CA ASN A 631 2.28 -20.11 6.32
C ASN A 631 1.45 -21.04 5.42
N THR A 632 0.38 -20.53 4.82
CA THR A 632 -0.40 -21.27 3.81
C THR A 632 0.21 -21.13 2.41
N ASP A 633 0.03 -22.13 1.56
CA ASP A 633 0.30 -22.06 0.11
C ASP A 633 -0.96 -21.77 -0.72
N GLU A 634 -2.11 -21.57 -0.05
CA GLU A 634 -3.35 -21.12 -0.68
C GLU A 634 -3.47 -19.60 -0.62
N VAL A 635 -3.72 -18.98 -1.77
CA VAL A 635 -3.91 -17.53 -1.85
C VAL A 635 -5.17 -17.14 -1.09
N SER A 636 -5.04 -16.27 -0.09
CA SER A 636 -6.13 -15.82 0.77
C SER A 636 -6.95 -14.70 0.15
N TYR A 637 -6.32 -13.83 -0.63
CA TYR A 637 -6.97 -12.89 -1.54
C TYR A 637 -5.97 -12.40 -2.62
N GLN A 638 -6.49 -11.78 -3.68
CA GLN A 638 -5.69 -11.18 -4.75
C GLN A 638 -6.14 -9.73 -4.99
N GLU A 639 -5.18 -8.82 -5.08
CA GLU A 639 -5.40 -7.46 -5.58
C GLU A 639 -4.87 -7.38 -7.00
N PHE A 640 -5.55 -6.62 -7.85
CA PHE A 640 -5.25 -6.52 -9.29
C PHE A 640 -5.06 -5.07 -9.70
N SER A 641 -4.25 -4.82 -10.72
CA SER A 641 -4.08 -3.48 -11.29
C SER A 641 -3.69 -3.55 -12.78
N GLN A 642 -4.11 -2.55 -13.55
CA GLN A 642 -3.57 -2.26 -14.87
C GLN A 642 -3.22 -0.78 -14.98
N TYR A 643 -2.30 -0.48 -15.90
CA TYR A 643 -1.77 0.86 -16.13
C TYR A 643 -1.80 1.19 -17.62
N ASP A 644 -1.92 2.48 -17.95
CA ASP A 644 -1.65 2.98 -19.29
C ASP A 644 -0.14 3.10 -19.57
N GLU A 645 0.24 3.58 -20.75
CA GLU A 645 1.65 3.78 -21.11
C GLU A 645 2.35 4.88 -20.29
N TRP A 646 1.60 5.74 -19.60
CA TRP A 646 2.11 6.78 -18.71
C TRP A 646 2.12 6.36 -17.23
N GLY A 647 1.89 5.07 -16.95
CA GLY A 647 1.96 4.50 -15.61
C GLY A 647 0.88 5.08 -14.69
N ASN A 648 -0.25 5.51 -15.25
CA ASN A 648 -1.43 5.84 -14.45
C ASN A 648 -2.30 4.59 -14.30
N GLN A 649 -2.85 4.36 -13.12
CA GLN A 649 -3.65 3.18 -12.83
C GLN A 649 -5.03 3.32 -13.49
N ILE A 650 -5.28 2.55 -14.55
CA ILE A 650 -6.54 2.55 -15.33
C ILE A 650 -7.55 1.53 -14.82
N TYR A 651 -7.08 0.54 -14.05
CA TYR A 651 -7.91 -0.42 -13.35
C TYR A 651 -7.28 -0.80 -12.02
N ALA A 652 -8.11 -0.97 -10.99
CA ALA A 652 -7.75 -1.59 -9.73
C ALA A 652 -8.88 -2.54 -9.27
N ARG A 653 -8.52 -3.63 -8.58
CA ARG A 653 -9.49 -4.40 -7.77
C ARG A 653 -8.89 -4.75 -6.41
N ASN A 654 -9.61 -4.41 -5.35
CA ASN A 654 -9.22 -4.66 -3.97
C ASN A 654 -9.60 -6.09 -3.51
N SER A 655 -9.24 -6.44 -2.27
CA SER A 655 -9.51 -7.74 -1.65
C SER A 655 -11.00 -8.03 -1.37
N LEU A 656 -11.85 -7.01 -1.36
CA LEU A 656 -13.31 -7.10 -1.22
C LEU A 656 -14.02 -7.27 -2.57
N GLY A 657 -13.28 -7.17 -3.68
CA GLY A 657 -13.82 -7.25 -5.03
C GLY A 657 -14.39 -5.93 -5.55
N TYR A 658 -14.14 -4.79 -4.89
CA TYR A 658 -14.48 -3.47 -5.44
C TYR A 658 -13.54 -3.17 -6.61
N GLU A 659 -14.10 -2.71 -7.73
CA GLU A 659 -13.36 -2.43 -8.96
C GLU A 659 -13.37 -0.94 -9.26
N MET A 660 -12.20 -0.34 -9.46
CA MET A 660 -12.04 1.04 -9.90
C MET A 660 -11.50 1.05 -11.32
N PHE A 661 -12.06 1.90 -12.18
CA PHE A 661 -11.67 2.11 -13.56
C PHE A 661 -11.35 3.60 -13.75
N ALA A 662 -10.31 3.92 -14.51
CA ALA A 662 -9.96 5.29 -14.83
C ALA A 662 -9.50 5.44 -16.29
N SER A 663 -9.74 6.63 -16.82
CA SER A 663 -9.34 7.09 -18.16
C SER A 663 -8.57 8.39 -17.99
N TYR A 664 -7.47 8.58 -18.73
CA TYR A 664 -6.58 9.75 -18.63
C TYR A 664 -6.41 10.43 -19.98
N VAL A 665 -6.44 11.77 -20.00
CA VAL A 665 -6.31 12.56 -21.24
C VAL A 665 -4.93 12.40 -21.89
N ASN A 666 -4.86 12.47 -23.21
CA ASN A 666 -3.64 12.27 -24.02
C ASN A 666 -2.96 10.89 -23.87
N THR A 667 -3.66 9.89 -23.33
CA THR A 667 -3.13 8.52 -23.16
C THR A 667 -3.89 7.49 -24.01
N SER A 668 -3.35 6.29 -24.15
CA SER A 668 -4.08 5.17 -24.78
C SER A 668 -5.33 4.72 -24.03
N SER A 669 -5.60 5.26 -22.82
CA SER A 669 -6.82 5.05 -22.05
C SER A 669 -7.91 6.11 -22.28
N GLU A 670 -7.64 7.19 -23.03
CA GLU A 670 -8.58 8.31 -23.18
C GLU A 670 -9.92 7.89 -23.81
N GLY A 671 -11.03 8.38 -23.23
CA GLY A 671 -12.38 8.21 -23.76
C GLY A 671 -12.98 6.81 -23.59
N LYS A 672 -12.37 5.93 -22.78
CA LYS A 672 -12.86 4.58 -22.48
C LYS A 672 -12.45 4.12 -21.09
N PHE A 673 -13.17 3.16 -20.53
CA PHE A 673 -12.71 2.36 -19.40
C PHE A 673 -12.19 1.00 -19.87
N THR A 674 -11.27 0.38 -19.12
CA THR A 674 -10.59 -0.86 -19.51
C THR A 674 -10.55 -1.85 -18.34
N ASP A 675 -10.87 -3.12 -18.58
CA ASP A 675 -10.86 -4.17 -17.56
C ASP A 675 -9.44 -4.71 -17.27
N TYR A 676 -9.33 -5.59 -16.26
CA TYR A 676 -8.05 -6.26 -15.93
C TYR A 676 -7.41 -7.02 -17.11
N SER A 677 -8.21 -7.46 -18.08
CA SER A 677 -7.76 -8.25 -19.23
C SER A 677 -7.35 -7.39 -20.44
N GLY A 678 -7.52 -6.06 -20.36
CA GLY A 678 -7.25 -5.13 -21.45
C GLY A 678 -8.43 -4.89 -22.41
N ASN A 679 -9.63 -5.36 -22.09
CA ASN A 679 -10.84 -5.12 -22.90
C ASN A 679 -11.50 -3.78 -22.52
N SER A 680 -12.14 -3.10 -23.47
CA SER A 680 -13.04 -1.98 -23.15
C SER A 680 -14.20 -2.44 -22.25
N PHE A 681 -14.56 -1.64 -21.25
CA PHE A 681 -15.71 -1.86 -20.38
C PHE A 681 -16.75 -0.75 -20.58
N GLU A 682 -18.01 -1.13 -20.84
CA GLU A 682 -19.07 -0.20 -21.26
C GLU A 682 -19.92 0.33 -20.08
N PHE A 683 -19.55 1.54 -19.65
CA PHE A 683 -20.31 2.42 -18.74
C PHE A 683 -21.22 3.38 -19.55
N SER A 684 -21.70 4.49 -18.97
CA SER A 684 -22.43 5.52 -19.76
C SER A 684 -21.55 6.23 -20.80
N ASN A 685 -20.22 6.16 -20.61
CA ASN A 685 -19.15 6.67 -21.48
C ASN A 685 -19.33 8.15 -21.86
N GLN A 686 -19.85 8.95 -20.92
CA GLN A 686 -20.14 10.39 -21.06
C GLN A 686 -18.91 11.32 -20.98
N PHE A 687 -17.78 10.89 -21.56
CA PHE A 687 -16.52 11.64 -21.56
C PHE A 687 -16.62 12.99 -22.28
N TYR A 688 -15.93 13.99 -21.72
CA TYR A 688 -15.74 15.29 -22.36
C TYR A 688 -14.66 15.22 -23.46
N THR A 689 -14.82 16.05 -24.50
CA THR A 689 -13.72 16.31 -25.44
C THR A 689 -12.75 17.32 -24.82
N ASN A 690 -11.81 16.80 -24.04
CA ASN A 690 -10.77 17.59 -23.41
C ASN A 690 -9.72 18.05 -24.44
N ASN A 691 -9.20 19.27 -24.25
CA ASN A 691 -8.19 19.88 -25.14
C ASN A 691 -6.94 20.31 -24.35
N VAL A 692 -6.63 19.57 -23.28
CA VAL A 692 -5.43 19.74 -22.44
C VAL A 692 -4.22 19.29 -23.25
N THR A 693 -3.14 20.07 -23.29
CA THR A 693 -1.91 19.71 -24.01
C THR A 693 -0.78 19.37 -23.03
N GLY A 694 0.01 18.33 -23.32
CA GLY A 694 1.26 18.03 -22.60
C GLY A 694 1.11 17.41 -21.19
N MET A 695 -0.11 17.27 -20.68
CA MET A 695 -0.41 16.50 -19.47
C MET A 695 -0.86 15.08 -19.85
N TYR A 696 -0.41 14.09 -19.07
CA TYR A 696 -0.72 12.68 -19.27
C TYR A 696 -1.26 12.00 -18.01
N ASN A 697 -1.48 12.75 -16.91
CA ASN A 697 -1.99 12.23 -15.63
C ASN A 697 -3.36 12.83 -15.21
N LYS A 698 -3.96 13.72 -16.01
CA LYS A 698 -5.29 14.27 -15.71
C LYS A 698 -6.35 13.23 -16.07
N VAL A 699 -7.22 12.95 -15.10
CA VAL A 699 -8.25 11.93 -15.20
C VAL A 699 -9.41 12.45 -16.04
N ALA A 700 -9.67 11.87 -17.22
CA ALA A 700 -10.82 12.19 -18.08
C ALA A 700 -12.14 11.63 -17.50
N GLY A 701 -12.06 10.52 -16.78
CA GLY A 701 -13.18 9.91 -16.07
C GLY A 701 -12.75 8.82 -15.10
N VAL A 702 -13.53 8.62 -14.04
CA VAL A 702 -13.45 7.50 -13.11
C VAL A 702 -14.78 6.75 -13.12
N SER A 703 -14.74 5.43 -12.99
CA SER A 703 -15.89 4.64 -12.58
C SER A 703 -15.51 3.73 -11.42
N MET A 704 -16.43 3.44 -10.52
CA MET A 704 -16.25 2.51 -9.41
C MET A 704 -17.44 1.57 -9.30
N ILE A 705 -17.16 0.27 -9.15
CA ILE A 705 -18.16 -0.77 -8.89
C ILE A 705 -17.99 -1.26 -7.45
N THR A 706 -18.98 -0.96 -6.61
CA THR A 706 -19.07 -1.37 -5.20
C THR A 706 -20.37 -2.14 -4.98
N GLY A 707 -20.29 -3.36 -4.46
CA GLY A 707 -21.46 -4.22 -4.20
C GLY A 707 -22.32 -4.64 -5.42
N GLY A 708 -22.03 -4.13 -6.62
CA GLY A 708 -22.84 -4.30 -7.84
C GLY A 708 -23.49 -3.00 -8.35
N ALA A 709 -23.47 -1.91 -7.56
CA ALA A 709 -23.77 -0.56 -8.04
C ALA A 709 -22.57 0.05 -8.77
N SER A 710 -22.80 1.07 -9.60
CA SER A 710 -21.73 1.79 -10.30
C SER A 710 -21.93 3.31 -10.24
N SER A 711 -20.91 4.02 -9.75
CA SER A 711 -20.79 5.48 -9.80
C SER A 711 -19.79 5.90 -10.86
N GLU A 712 -20.14 6.85 -11.72
CA GLU A 712 -19.27 7.33 -12.81
C GLU A 712 -19.06 8.86 -12.66
N THR A 713 -17.82 9.34 -12.65
CA THR A 713 -17.51 10.78 -12.66
C THR A 713 -16.70 11.13 -13.90
N TYR A 714 -17.14 12.11 -14.67
CA TYR A 714 -16.48 12.62 -15.87
C TYR A 714 -15.98 14.03 -15.65
N TYR A 715 -14.77 14.33 -16.14
CA TYR A 715 -14.07 15.58 -15.88
C TYR A 715 -13.85 16.35 -17.18
N GLN A 716 -14.38 17.58 -17.24
CA GLN A 716 -14.01 18.55 -18.26
C GLN A 716 -12.85 19.40 -17.76
N TYR A 717 -11.89 19.66 -18.65
CA TYR A 717 -10.79 20.57 -18.40
C TYR A 717 -10.74 21.72 -19.42
N ASP A 718 -10.21 22.87 -19.00
CA ASP A 718 -9.76 23.91 -19.94
C ASP A 718 -8.43 23.50 -20.63
N SER A 719 -7.92 24.35 -21.52
CA SER A 719 -6.65 24.11 -22.22
C SER A 719 -5.42 24.05 -21.29
N SER A 720 -5.54 24.56 -20.06
CA SER A 720 -4.48 24.59 -19.04
C SER A 720 -4.61 23.43 -18.04
N GLY A 721 -5.62 22.58 -18.15
CA GLY A 721 -5.84 21.47 -17.23
C GLY A 721 -6.49 21.87 -15.89
N ASN A 722 -7.12 23.05 -15.79
CA ASN A 722 -8.08 23.33 -14.72
C ASN A 722 -9.32 22.46 -14.91
N MET A 723 -9.83 21.84 -13.84
CA MET A 723 -11.04 21.02 -13.89
C MET A 723 -12.26 21.94 -13.85
N VAL A 724 -12.87 22.26 -14.99
CA VAL A 724 -13.90 23.31 -15.10
C VAL A 724 -15.33 22.82 -14.87
N GLU A 725 -15.60 21.54 -15.13
CA GLU A 725 -16.91 20.91 -14.93
C GLU A 725 -16.69 19.46 -14.51
N THR A 726 -17.36 18.99 -13.45
CA THR A 726 -17.48 17.55 -13.15
C THR A 726 -18.92 17.11 -13.33
N ARG A 727 -19.11 16.00 -14.04
CA ARG A 727 -20.39 15.32 -14.18
C ARG A 727 -20.37 13.99 -13.45
N ASP A 728 -21.03 13.97 -12.31
CA ASP A 728 -21.28 12.74 -11.55
C ASP A 728 -22.57 12.11 -12.08
N ILE A 729 -22.48 10.88 -12.57
CA ILE A 729 -23.59 10.03 -12.96
C ILE A 729 -23.71 8.97 -11.88
N LEU A 730 -24.68 9.19 -10.99
CA LEU A 730 -25.10 8.20 -10.02
C LEU A 730 -26.10 7.26 -10.71
N ASP A 731 -25.84 5.97 -10.56
CA ASP A 731 -26.74 4.89 -10.96
C ASP A 731 -27.08 4.83 -12.47
N GLY A 732 -26.05 5.04 -13.31
CA GLY A 732 -26.07 4.82 -14.77
C GLY A 732 -26.70 3.48 -15.21
N LYS A 733 -26.65 2.47 -14.32
CA LYS A 733 -27.56 1.32 -14.29
C LYS A 733 -27.88 0.97 -12.83
N SER A 734 -28.94 1.54 -12.27
CA SER A 734 -29.53 1.05 -11.02
C SER A 734 -29.74 -0.46 -11.07
N TYR A 735 -29.25 -1.19 -10.07
CA TYR A 735 -29.56 -2.61 -9.89
C TYR A 735 -30.19 -2.85 -8.51
N LEU A 736 -31.38 -3.46 -8.45
CA LEU A 736 -31.85 -4.10 -7.22
C LEU A 736 -30.98 -5.35 -6.98
N VAL A 737 -30.04 -5.22 -6.04
CA VAL A 737 -29.07 -6.27 -5.69
C VAL A 737 -29.66 -7.19 -4.62
N TYR A 738 -29.91 -8.44 -4.97
CA TYR A 738 -30.29 -9.50 -4.03
C TYR A 738 -29.15 -10.49 -3.88
N TYR A 739 -28.71 -10.75 -2.66
CA TYR A 739 -27.52 -11.57 -2.40
C TYR A 739 -27.70 -12.50 -1.20
N GLY A 740 -26.67 -13.30 -0.92
CA GLY A 740 -26.61 -14.14 0.27
C GLY A 740 -25.69 -15.34 0.12
N LEU A 741 -25.86 -16.35 0.98
CA LEU A 741 -24.87 -17.40 1.21
C LEU A 741 -25.44 -18.82 1.02
N PHE A 742 -24.59 -19.74 0.54
CA PHE A 742 -24.84 -21.18 0.53
C PHE A 742 -24.02 -21.75 1.66
N ASP A 743 -24.67 -22.53 2.51
CA ASP A 743 -24.05 -23.15 3.68
C ASP A 743 -24.59 -24.56 3.99
N GLU A 744 -25.47 -25.09 3.13
CA GLU A 744 -26.28 -26.27 3.49
C GLU A 744 -26.69 -27.08 2.25
N ASN A 745 -26.44 -28.39 2.32
CA ASN A 745 -26.72 -29.38 1.27
C ASN A 745 -28.24 -29.59 1.12
N GLY A 746 -28.91 -28.88 0.20
CA GLY A 746 -30.37 -28.94 0.09
C GLY A 746 -31.00 -27.99 -0.94
N GLN A 747 -32.16 -27.39 -0.59
CA GLN A 747 -32.95 -26.52 -1.49
C GLN A 747 -33.61 -25.22 -0.93
N VAL A 748 -33.22 -23.96 -1.28
CA VAL A 748 -33.79 -22.66 -0.71
C VAL A 748 -34.97 -22.20 -1.53
N SER A 749 -35.58 -21.18 -0.96
CA SER A 749 -36.44 -20.21 -1.56
C SER A 749 -35.99 -18.86 -0.97
N PHE A 750 -35.14 -18.07 -1.66
CA PHE A 750 -34.78 -16.73 -1.16
C PHE A 750 -35.90 -15.85 -1.73
N PRO A 751 -36.81 -15.35 -0.88
CA PRO A 751 -37.80 -14.42 -1.36
C PRO A 751 -37.10 -13.10 -1.72
N PHE A 752 -37.63 -12.42 -2.73
CA PHE A 752 -37.24 -11.05 -3.05
C PHE A 752 -38.41 -10.31 -3.68
N THR A 753 -38.52 -9.00 -3.46
CA THR A 753 -39.67 -8.18 -3.88
C THR A 753 -39.23 -7.15 -4.91
N SER A 754 -39.67 -7.32 -6.16
CA SER A 754 -39.27 -6.45 -7.27
C SER A 754 -40.51 -5.80 -7.86
N ASP A 755 -40.73 -4.51 -7.56
CA ASP A 755 -41.82 -3.74 -8.15
C ASP A 755 -41.53 -3.36 -9.63
N THR A 756 -40.27 -3.45 -10.07
CA THR A 756 -39.89 -3.39 -11.49
C THR A 756 -39.83 -4.79 -12.14
N PRO A 757 -40.26 -4.94 -13.41
CA PRO A 757 -40.07 -6.17 -14.17
C PRO A 757 -38.60 -6.43 -14.49
N ILE A 758 -38.13 -7.68 -14.35
CA ILE A 758 -36.83 -8.09 -14.92
C ILE A 758 -36.88 -7.91 -16.44
N ASN A 759 -35.97 -7.06 -16.93
CA ASN A 759 -35.40 -7.11 -18.27
C ASN A 759 -33.91 -7.42 -18.11
N ASP A 760 -33.46 -8.59 -18.56
CA ASP A 760 -32.04 -8.97 -18.65
C ASP A 760 -31.22 -8.85 -17.33
N ALA A 761 -31.80 -9.28 -16.20
CA ALA A 761 -31.11 -9.31 -14.91
C ALA A 761 -29.92 -10.27 -14.90
N ILE A 762 -28.84 -9.93 -14.21
CA ILE A 762 -27.62 -10.75 -14.15
C ILE A 762 -27.56 -11.51 -12.83
N LEU A 763 -27.39 -12.83 -12.89
CA LEU A 763 -27.11 -13.66 -11.71
C LEU A 763 -25.64 -14.10 -11.71
N ARG A 764 -25.01 -14.07 -10.54
CA ARG A 764 -23.61 -14.45 -10.29
C ARG A 764 -23.50 -15.45 -9.12
N ILE A 765 -22.57 -16.40 -9.23
CA ILE A 765 -21.99 -17.18 -8.11
C ILE A 765 -20.57 -16.66 -7.86
N ALA A 766 -20.12 -16.60 -6.61
CA ALA A 766 -18.71 -16.72 -6.24
C ALA A 766 -18.50 -17.87 -5.25
N SER A 767 -17.55 -18.77 -5.50
CA SER A 767 -17.24 -19.89 -4.58
C SER A 767 -16.77 -19.39 -3.20
N LEU A 768 -16.98 -20.21 -2.16
CA LEU A 768 -16.27 -20.07 -0.89
C LEU A 768 -15.64 -21.44 -0.54
N PRO A 769 -14.31 -21.59 -0.60
CA PRO A 769 -13.65 -22.87 -0.33
C PRO A 769 -13.95 -23.30 1.11
N THR A 770 -14.32 -24.57 1.26
CA THR A 770 -14.73 -25.14 2.54
C THR A 770 -13.86 -26.35 2.86
N LEU A 771 -13.17 -26.28 4.00
CA LEU A 771 -12.16 -27.25 4.42
C LEU A 771 -12.83 -28.53 4.95
N ASN A 772 -12.86 -29.58 4.14
CA ASN A 772 -13.48 -30.85 4.48
C ASN A 772 -12.43 -31.86 4.98
N SER A 773 -12.69 -32.51 6.11
CA SER A 773 -11.83 -33.56 6.68
C SER A 773 -12.14 -34.93 6.06
N VAL A 774 -11.25 -35.46 5.23
CA VAL A 774 -11.41 -36.75 4.55
C VAL A 774 -10.65 -37.84 5.31
N LEU A 775 -11.34 -38.93 5.66
CA LEU A 775 -10.73 -40.11 6.27
C LEU A 775 -10.07 -40.98 5.20
N GLN A 776 -8.74 -41.12 5.27
CA GLN A 776 -7.95 -42.01 4.43
C GLN A 776 -7.20 -43.06 5.27
N SER A 777 -6.60 -44.04 4.59
CA SER A 777 -5.78 -45.07 5.21
C SER A 777 -4.74 -45.63 4.25
N GLU A 778 -3.53 -45.87 4.75
CA GLU A 778 -2.48 -46.62 4.04
C GLU A 778 -2.27 -47.98 4.70
N THR A 779 -1.74 -48.97 3.98
CA THR A 779 -1.57 -50.34 4.49
C THR A 779 -0.30 -50.97 3.92
N HIS A 780 0.53 -51.49 4.82
CA HIS A 780 1.80 -52.13 4.50
C HIS A 780 1.85 -53.55 5.08
N THR A 781 2.74 -54.38 4.54
CA THR A 781 2.78 -55.82 4.84
C THR A 781 4.21 -56.36 4.94
N ALA A 782 4.42 -57.38 5.78
CA ALA A 782 5.64 -58.19 5.80
C ALA A 782 5.31 -59.69 5.75
N SER A 783 6.06 -60.46 4.97
CA SER A 783 5.76 -61.88 4.63
C SER A 783 6.94 -62.83 4.79
N ASP A 784 8.08 -62.34 5.28
CA ASP A 784 9.35 -63.09 5.23
C ASP A 784 9.49 -64.13 6.36
N HIS A 785 8.67 -63.99 7.41
CA HIS A 785 8.54 -64.92 8.53
C HIS A 785 7.10 -65.42 8.68
N PRO A 786 6.85 -66.63 9.21
CA PRO A 786 5.50 -67.13 9.45
C PRO A 786 4.91 -66.51 10.72
N TRP A 787 3.99 -65.56 10.54
CA TRP A 787 3.33 -64.84 11.62
C TRP A 787 2.25 -65.69 12.30
N TYR A 788 2.25 -65.70 13.65
CA TYR A 788 1.26 -66.40 14.48
C TYR A 788 0.68 -65.55 15.63
N ASP A 789 1.32 -64.43 15.96
CA ASP A 789 0.76 -63.37 16.82
C ASP A 789 0.67 -62.07 16.01
N ASN A 790 -0.06 -61.09 16.54
CA ASN A 790 -0.41 -59.83 15.89
C ASN A 790 0.04 -58.61 16.73
N THR A 791 1.11 -58.77 17.50
CA THR A 791 1.66 -57.76 18.42
C THR A 791 2.88 -57.04 17.81
N GLY A 792 3.30 -55.93 18.43
CA GLY A 792 4.36 -55.08 17.91
C GLY A 792 4.29 -53.66 18.47
N TYR A 793 5.15 -52.78 17.97
CA TYR A 793 5.24 -51.37 18.38
C TYR A 793 5.68 -50.45 17.24
N TRP A 794 5.38 -49.16 17.36
CA TRP A 794 5.84 -48.14 16.41
C TRP A 794 7.22 -47.59 16.79
N GLN A 795 8.07 -47.37 15.79
CA GLN A 795 9.31 -46.60 15.92
C GLN A 795 9.50 -45.78 14.63
N ASN A 796 9.25 -44.47 14.74
CA ASN A 796 9.14 -43.56 13.60
C ASN A 796 8.13 -44.10 12.57
N GLN A 797 8.42 -43.94 11.27
CA GLN A 797 7.63 -44.41 10.13
C GLN A 797 7.51 -45.94 9.96
N TYR A 798 7.92 -46.75 10.94
CA TYR A 798 7.87 -48.21 10.85
C TYR A 798 7.13 -48.83 12.04
N TYR A 799 6.33 -49.85 11.77
CA TYR A 799 5.79 -50.75 12.78
C TYR A 799 6.66 -52.01 12.86
N TYR A 800 7.23 -52.26 14.03
CA TYR A 800 8.01 -53.44 14.35
C TYR A 800 7.05 -54.51 14.86
N ALA A 801 6.66 -55.42 13.97
CA ALA A 801 5.76 -56.52 14.29
C ALA A 801 6.55 -57.71 14.88
N HIS A 802 5.99 -58.41 15.87
CA HIS A 802 6.59 -59.57 16.53
C HIS A 802 6.25 -60.87 15.79
N TRP A 803 7.26 -61.65 15.41
CA TRP A 803 7.09 -62.98 14.81
C TRP A 803 7.66 -64.08 15.72
N ILE A 804 7.09 -65.29 15.59
CA ILE A 804 7.49 -66.48 16.36
C ILE A 804 7.54 -67.68 15.41
N HIS A 805 8.70 -68.30 15.23
CA HIS A 805 8.89 -69.47 14.40
C HIS A 805 9.23 -70.72 15.24
N GLY A 806 8.37 -71.74 15.20
CA GLY A 806 8.58 -73.00 15.91
C GLY A 806 8.88 -74.16 14.97
N VAL A 807 10.11 -74.68 14.97
CA VAL A 807 10.51 -75.86 14.20
C VAL A 807 11.34 -76.81 15.08
N GLY A 808 11.04 -78.10 15.03
CA GLY A 808 11.80 -79.14 15.74
C GLY A 808 11.63 -79.19 17.27
N GLY A 809 11.03 -78.16 17.88
CA GLY A 809 10.87 -78.02 19.33
C GLY A 809 11.64 -76.85 19.94
N GLU A 810 12.43 -76.14 19.14
CA GLU A 810 12.99 -74.83 19.46
C GLU A 810 12.05 -73.73 18.92
N VAL A 811 12.06 -72.57 19.56
CA VAL A 811 11.24 -71.41 19.22
C VAL A 811 12.16 -70.22 19.03
N GLU A 812 12.23 -69.73 17.80
CA GLU A 812 12.86 -68.44 17.47
C GLU A 812 11.78 -67.36 17.51
N GLU A 813 12.11 -66.18 18.03
CA GLU A 813 11.23 -65.01 17.98
C GLU A 813 12.03 -63.76 17.63
N GLY A 814 11.38 -62.80 16.99
CA GLY A 814 12.03 -61.59 16.49
C GLY A 814 11.05 -60.48 16.14
N TYR A 815 11.58 -59.36 15.68
CA TYR A 815 10.81 -58.23 15.17
C TYR A 815 11.19 -57.93 13.73
N ASP A 816 10.20 -57.74 12.88
CA ASP A 816 10.36 -57.39 11.47
C ASP A 816 9.64 -56.07 11.16
N ILE A 817 10.15 -55.33 10.17
CA ILE A 817 9.65 -53.97 9.86
C ILE A 817 8.52 -53.99 8.83
N VAL A 818 7.42 -53.33 9.18
CA VAL A 818 6.30 -53.04 8.29
C VAL A 818 6.27 -51.52 8.05
N GLY A 819 6.26 -51.08 6.78
CA GLY A 819 6.31 -49.67 6.39
C GLY A 819 7.14 -49.43 5.11
N PRO A 820 7.71 -48.23 4.90
CA PRO A 820 7.52 -47.02 5.70
C PRO A 820 6.12 -46.42 5.53
N PHE A 821 5.56 -45.91 6.62
CA PHE A 821 4.26 -45.22 6.69
C PHE A 821 4.42 -43.70 6.55
N THR A 822 3.52 -43.07 5.81
CA THR A 822 3.44 -41.60 5.70
C THR A 822 2.82 -40.98 6.96
N HIS A 823 1.83 -41.68 7.56
CA HIS A 823 1.06 -41.23 8.71
C HIS A 823 1.10 -42.30 9.81
N TYR A 824 1.69 -41.96 10.95
CA TYR A 824 1.96 -42.86 12.08
C TYR A 824 1.81 -42.09 13.42
N PRO A 825 1.82 -42.76 14.59
CA PRO A 825 1.63 -42.08 15.88
C PRO A 825 2.57 -40.89 16.08
N GLY A 826 2.01 -39.67 16.05
CA GLY A 826 2.73 -38.40 16.19
C GLY A 826 2.79 -37.53 14.93
N THR A 827 2.40 -38.03 13.75
CA THR A 827 2.27 -37.19 12.55
C THR A 827 0.95 -36.39 12.54
N PRO A 828 0.88 -35.22 11.88
CA PRO A 828 -0.38 -34.54 11.62
C PRO A 828 -1.41 -35.48 10.96
N GLY A 829 -2.70 -35.26 11.24
CA GLY A 829 -3.81 -36.04 10.69
C GLY A 829 -3.96 -37.47 11.22
N TYR A 830 -2.96 -38.06 11.87
CA TYR A 830 -3.02 -39.45 12.36
C TYR A 830 -4.14 -39.68 13.38
N ILE A 831 -4.93 -40.74 13.20
CA ILE A 831 -6.04 -41.12 14.10
C ILE A 831 -5.69 -42.38 14.90
N ASN A 832 -5.48 -43.51 14.21
CA ASN A 832 -5.23 -44.82 14.84
C ASN A 832 -4.58 -45.80 13.85
N TYR A 833 -4.37 -47.04 14.30
CA TYR A 833 -3.90 -48.13 13.46
C TYR A 833 -4.61 -49.45 13.78
N GLU A 834 -4.64 -50.33 12.79
CA GLU A 834 -5.19 -51.69 12.82
C GLU A 834 -4.11 -52.66 12.36
N THR A 835 -4.02 -53.84 12.99
CA THR A 835 -3.08 -54.90 12.60
C THR A 835 -3.82 -56.23 12.48
N TRP A 836 -3.42 -57.06 11.52
CA TRP A 836 -3.90 -58.44 11.43
C TRP A 836 -2.89 -59.34 10.71
N VAL A 837 -3.01 -60.66 10.92
CA VAL A 837 -2.28 -61.68 10.18
C VAL A 837 -3.23 -62.40 9.24
N SER A 838 -2.82 -62.61 7.99
CA SER A 838 -3.53 -63.45 7.02
C SER A 838 -2.53 -64.17 6.12
N GLU A 839 -2.75 -65.45 5.81
CA GLU A 839 -1.91 -66.27 4.92
C GLU A 839 -0.40 -66.22 5.25
N LEU A 840 -0.05 -66.22 6.54
CA LEU A 840 1.33 -66.06 7.05
C LEU A 840 2.01 -64.74 6.59
N THR A 841 1.22 -63.68 6.43
CA THR A 841 1.68 -62.30 6.19
C THR A 841 1.08 -61.39 7.27
N GLN A 842 1.91 -60.55 7.89
CA GLN A 842 1.47 -59.48 8.78
C GLN A 842 1.03 -58.27 7.95
N TYR A 843 -0.10 -57.69 8.31
CA TYR A 843 -0.65 -56.46 7.76
C TYR A 843 -0.71 -55.40 8.86
N VAL A 844 -0.41 -54.16 8.51
CA VAL A 844 -0.54 -52.99 9.37
C VAL A 844 -1.17 -51.88 8.53
N LYS A 845 -2.25 -51.28 9.05
CA LYS A 845 -3.02 -50.20 8.42
C LYS A 845 -3.08 -49.01 9.36
N THR A 846 -2.74 -47.82 8.89
CA THR A 846 -2.98 -46.58 9.65
C THR A 846 -4.17 -45.84 9.05
N ASN A 847 -4.99 -45.23 9.89
CA ASN A 847 -6.09 -44.36 9.47
C ASN A 847 -5.76 -42.92 9.86
N TYR A 848 -6.00 -41.98 8.94
CA TYR A 848 -5.63 -40.57 9.10
C TYR A 848 -6.62 -39.64 8.39
N THR A 849 -6.72 -38.41 8.89
CA THR A 849 -7.44 -37.31 8.25
C THR A 849 -6.50 -36.51 7.36
N ILE A 850 -6.87 -36.32 6.10
CA ILE A 850 -6.38 -35.20 5.28
C ILE A 850 -7.46 -34.13 5.19
N TYR A 851 -7.09 -32.94 4.76
CA TYR A 851 -8.05 -31.85 4.50
C TYR A 851 -8.06 -31.55 3.01
N GLU A 852 -9.26 -31.53 2.42
CA GLU A 852 -9.51 -31.16 1.04
C GLU A 852 -10.41 -29.91 1.03
N ASN A 853 -9.99 -28.84 0.35
CA ASN A 853 -10.87 -27.72 0.07
C ASN A 853 -11.80 -28.11 -1.08
N VAL A 854 -13.10 -28.10 -0.83
CA VAL A 854 -14.10 -28.52 -1.82
C VAL A 854 -14.98 -27.34 -2.21
N SER A 855 -15.10 -27.15 -3.52
CA SER A 855 -16.00 -26.19 -4.15
C SER A 855 -17.22 -26.91 -4.75
N PRO A 856 -18.33 -26.17 -5.02
CA PRO A 856 -19.52 -26.70 -5.66
C PRO A 856 -19.23 -27.52 -6.92
N LEU A 857 -19.67 -28.80 -6.89
CA LEU A 857 -19.58 -29.72 -8.01
C LEU A 857 -20.58 -29.33 -9.10
N ALA A 858 -21.87 -29.40 -8.79
CA ALA A 858 -22.92 -29.02 -9.72
C ALA A 858 -24.12 -28.45 -8.96
N CYS A 859 -24.76 -27.52 -9.62
CA CYS A 859 -25.72 -26.57 -9.06
C CYS A 859 -26.92 -26.51 -10.05
N SER A 860 -28.15 -26.23 -9.59
CA SER A 860 -29.30 -25.99 -10.50
C SER A 860 -30.28 -24.89 -10.01
N TYR A 861 -30.89 -24.15 -10.96
CA TYR A 861 -31.57 -22.85 -10.76
C TYR A 861 -33.07 -22.76 -11.03
N ASN A 862 -33.86 -22.19 -10.12
CA ASN A 862 -35.27 -21.93 -10.37
C ASN A 862 -35.67 -20.49 -9.99
N LEU A 863 -36.62 -19.89 -10.70
CA LEU A 863 -37.26 -18.63 -10.34
C LEU A 863 -38.79 -18.80 -10.41
N ASN A 864 -39.49 -18.39 -9.37
CA ASN A 864 -40.96 -18.26 -9.34
C ASN A 864 -41.75 -19.52 -9.73
N SER A 865 -41.22 -20.72 -9.46
CA SER A 865 -41.77 -22.03 -9.89
C SER A 865 -41.60 -22.34 -11.39
N GLY A 866 -40.56 -21.79 -12.03
CA GLY A 866 -40.16 -22.12 -13.39
C GLY A 866 -39.52 -23.52 -13.54
N SER A 867 -38.74 -23.71 -14.60
CA SER A 867 -37.86 -24.88 -14.73
C SER A 867 -36.62 -24.76 -13.85
N TRP A 868 -35.94 -25.87 -13.59
CA TRP A 868 -34.54 -25.84 -13.16
C TRP A 868 -33.64 -25.54 -14.38
N VAL A 869 -32.73 -24.56 -14.26
CA VAL A 869 -31.88 -23.93 -15.31
C VAL A 869 -30.44 -23.72 -14.75
N GLU A 870 -29.61 -22.88 -15.40
CA GLU A 870 -28.15 -23.06 -15.62
C GLU A 870 -27.29 -21.67 -15.64
N ILE A 871 -26.02 -21.16 -15.26
CA ILE A 871 -24.60 -21.08 -14.55
C ILE A 871 -23.36 -22.07 -14.46
N ILE A 872 -23.22 -23.15 -13.67
CA ILE A 872 -21.98 -23.98 -13.74
C ILE A 872 -22.07 -25.45 -13.25
N SER A 873 -21.22 -26.31 -13.82
CA SER A 873 -21.04 -27.75 -13.52
C SER A 873 -19.67 -28.14 -12.93
N GLU A 874 -18.86 -27.16 -12.53
CA GLU A 874 -17.74 -27.24 -11.58
C GLU A 874 -17.30 -25.80 -11.29
N LEU A 875 -17.47 -25.30 -10.06
CA LEU A 875 -17.25 -23.86 -9.76
C LEU A 875 -15.77 -23.51 -9.49
N GLY A 876 -14.97 -24.47 -9.02
CA GLY A 876 -13.58 -24.25 -8.60
C GLY A 876 -13.46 -23.11 -7.59
N ASN A 877 -12.38 -22.32 -7.69
CA ASN A 877 -12.22 -21.07 -6.91
C ASN A 877 -12.76 -19.85 -7.69
N GLY A 878 -13.72 -20.05 -8.59
CA GLY A 878 -14.16 -19.05 -9.57
C GLY A 878 -15.41 -18.27 -9.18
N THR A 879 -15.72 -17.31 -10.06
CA THR A 879 -17.00 -16.61 -10.16
C THR A 879 -17.62 -16.97 -11.52
N ALA A 880 -18.92 -17.24 -11.56
CA ALA A 880 -19.63 -17.65 -12.77
C ALA A 880 -20.98 -16.91 -12.87
N GLN A 881 -21.45 -16.58 -14.09
CA GLN A 881 -22.59 -15.66 -14.28
C GLN A 881 -23.51 -16.01 -15.47
N THR A 882 -24.76 -15.54 -15.43
CA THR A 882 -25.76 -15.66 -16.52
C THR A 882 -26.74 -14.49 -16.54
N THR A 883 -27.61 -14.45 -17.55
CA THR A 883 -28.74 -13.53 -17.69
C THR A 883 -30.05 -14.27 -17.43
N ILE A 884 -30.92 -13.71 -16.58
CA ILE A 884 -32.29 -14.17 -16.37
C ILE A 884 -33.19 -13.61 -17.48
N PRO A 885 -33.93 -14.44 -18.24
CA PRO A 885 -34.82 -13.97 -19.31
C PRO A 885 -35.94 -13.04 -18.81
N SER A 886 -36.29 -12.05 -19.63
CA SER A 886 -37.31 -11.04 -19.33
C SER A 886 -38.72 -11.61 -19.13
N GLY A 887 -39.51 -10.98 -18.25
CA GLY A 887 -40.96 -11.21 -18.14
C GLY A 887 -41.44 -12.23 -17.10
N LEU A 888 -40.62 -12.55 -16.08
CA LEU A 888 -40.88 -13.63 -15.11
C LEU A 888 -41.09 -13.17 -13.64
N ILE A 889 -41.53 -11.92 -13.41
CA ILE A 889 -41.67 -11.29 -12.08
C ILE A 889 -43.13 -11.12 -11.63
N LEU A 890 -43.38 -11.31 -10.34
CA LEU A 890 -44.55 -10.88 -9.57
C LEU A 890 -44.10 -9.92 -8.44
N GLN A 891 -44.99 -9.30 -7.68
CA GLN A 891 -44.55 -8.41 -6.57
C GLN A 891 -43.74 -9.17 -5.51
N GLU A 892 -44.20 -10.36 -5.12
CA GLU A 892 -43.42 -11.32 -4.35
C GLU A 892 -42.79 -12.33 -5.30
N ASN A 893 -41.47 -12.45 -5.25
CA ASN A 893 -40.70 -13.41 -6.01
C ASN A 893 -39.99 -14.37 -5.07
N THR A 894 -39.56 -15.48 -5.62
CA THR A 894 -38.73 -16.47 -4.95
C THR A 894 -37.82 -17.06 -6.01
N ILE A 895 -36.55 -16.68 -5.95
CA ILE A 895 -35.52 -17.51 -6.54
C ILE A 895 -35.43 -18.77 -5.66
N GLN A 896 -35.31 -19.95 -6.28
CA GLN A 896 -35.55 -21.26 -5.70
C GLN A 896 -34.41 -22.18 -6.08
N PHE A 897 -33.92 -22.96 -5.11
CA PHE A 897 -32.48 -23.13 -5.02
C PHE A 897 -32.01 -24.59 -4.86
N GLN A 898 -31.05 -25.24 -5.57
CA GLN A 898 -30.50 -26.58 -5.23
C GLN A 898 -29.02 -26.89 -5.67
N GLU A 899 -28.19 -27.54 -4.83
CA GLU A 899 -26.87 -28.16 -5.17
C GLU A 899 -26.83 -29.65 -4.75
N SER A 900 -25.98 -30.46 -5.40
CA SER A 900 -25.70 -31.86 -5.01
C SER A 900 -24.19 -32.16 -4.82
N SER A 901 -23.68 -31.94 -3.60
CA SER A 901 -22.34 -32.37 -3.18
C SER A 901 -22.38 -33.45 -2.07
N ILE A 902 -21.35 -34.31 -2.01
CA ILE A 902 -21.10 -35.25 -0.91
C ILE A 902 -20.30 -34.64 0.25
N TYR A 903 -19.80 -33.42 0.04
CA TYR A 903 -19.01 -32.65 0.97
C TYR A 903 -19.80 -31.40 1.43
N SER A 904 -19.31 -30.71 2.46
CA SER A 904 -19.82 -29.39 2.81
C SER A 904 -19.21 -28.37 1.86
N THR A 905 -20.03 -27.75 1.00
CA THR A 905 -19.62 -26.73 0.03
C THR A 905 -20.28 -25.39 0.36
N ARG A 906 -19.71 -24.28 -0.11
CA ARG A 906 -20.23 -22.92 0.13
C ARG A 906 -20.02 -22.03 -1.09
N PHE A 907 -20.91 -21.05 -1.27
CA PHE A 907 -20.79 -20.00 -2.28
C PHE A 907 -21.76 -18.84 -2.04
N GLN A 908 -21.33 -17.64 -2.38
CA GLN A 908 -22.18 -16.45 -2.43
C GLN A 908 -22.98 -16.40 -3.74
N TRP A 909 -24.14 -15.76 -3.72
CA TRP A 909 -24.87 -15.41 -4.93
C TRP A 909 -25.19 -13.92 -4.95
N MET A 910 -25.39 -13.37 -6.14
CA MET A 910 -25.78 -11.98 -6.37
C MET A 910 -26.65 -11.92 -7.64
N LEU A 911 -27.91 -11.54 -7.49
CA LEU A 911 -28.85 -11.21 -8.56
C LEU A 911 -28.93 -9.69 -8.68
N LEU A 912 -28.68 -9.19 -9.88
CA LEU A 912 -28.65 -7.77 -10.26
C LEU A 912 -29.83 -7.52 -11.20
N ILE A 913 -30.95 -7.01 -10.68
CA ILE A 913 -32.12 -6.65 -11.51
C ILE A 913 -32.02 -5.19 -11.92
N PRO A 914 -31.83 -4.85 -13.21
CA PRO A 914 -31.74 -3.46 -13.62
C PRO A 914 -33.08 -2.74 -13.40
N VAL A 915 -33.04 -1.63 -12.68
CA VAL A 915 -34.16 -0.72 -12.47
C VAL A 915 -34.13 0.31 -13.60
N GLN A 916 -35.28 0.60 -14.21
CA GLN A 916 -35.41 1.75 -15.12
C GLN A 916 -35.61 3.03 -14.31
N ASN A 917 -34.53 3.47 -13.66
CA ASN A 917 -34.37 4.86 -13.24
C ASN A 917 -33.72 5.63 -14.40
N GLU A 918 -34.10 6.89 -14.58
CA GLU A 918 -33.27 7.83 -15.35
C GLU A 918 -32.08 8.18 -14.44
N PRO A 919 -30.81 8.08 -14.90
CA PRO A 919 -29.66 8.23 -14.03
C PRO A 919 -29.52 9.66 -13.50
N GLU A 920 -29.30 9.81 -12.19
CA GLU A 920 -29.16 11.13 -11.57
C GLU A 920 -27.80 11.71 -11.95
N THR A 921 -27.86 12.76 -12.78
CA THR A 921 -26.68 13.42 -13.36
C THR A 921 -26.49 14.77 -12.67
N HIS A 922 -25.47 14.86 -11.82
CA HIS A 922 -25.11 16.07 -11.10
C HIS A 922 -23.95 16.76 -11.81
N TYR A 923 -23.96 18.09 -11.79
CA TYR A 923 -22.94 18.94 -12.36
C TYR A 923 -22.36 19.83 -11.25
N LYS A 924 -21.04 20.03 -11.26
CA LYS A 924 -20.35 21.04 -10.45
C LYS A 924 -19.45 21.85 -11.37
N ASP A 925 -19.53 23.17 -11.28
CA ASP A 925 -18.83 24.13 -12.15
C ASP A 925 -17.74 24.85 -11.34
N PHE A 926 -16.54 24.98 -11.90
CA PHE A 926 -15.37 25.51 -11.18
C PHE A 926 -14.76 26.71 -11.91
N GLU A 927 -14.57 27.83 -11.21
CA GLU A 927 -13.88 29.01 -11.75
C GLU A 927 -12.46 29.13 -11.17
N TYR A 928 -11.50 29.55 -12.01
CA TYR A 928 -10.09 29.67 -11.66
C TYR A 928 -9.53 31.04 -12.06
N ASP A 929 -8.51 31.51 -11.34
CA ASP A 929 -7.75 32.70 -11.70
C ASP A 929 -6.71 32.44 -12.79
N LEU A 930 -6.07 33.51 -13.27
CA LEU A 930 -5.05 33.44 -14.33
C LEU A 930 -3.71 32.78 -13.91
N TYR A 931 -3.61 32.26 -12.68
CA TYR A 931 -2.45 31.55 -12.14
C TYR A 931 -2.76 30.08 -11.80
N GLY A 932 -4.01 29.63 -11.97
CA GLY A 932 -4.46 28.27 -11.63
C GLY A 932 -5.04 28.12 -10.22
N ASN A 933 -5.30 29.22 -9.49
CA ASN A 933 -5.93 29.15 -8.17
C ASN A 933 -7.46 29.06 -8.31
N LEU A 934 -8.11 28.19 -7.54
CA LEU A 934 -9.57 28.07 -7.52
C LEU A 934 -10.22 29.33 -6.90
N ILE A 935 -11.26 29.85 -7.56
CA ILE A 935 -12.07 31.00 -7.11
C ILE A 935 -13.40 30.52 -6.52
N SER A 936 -14.06 29.55 -7.15
CA SER A 936 -15.33 28.98 -6.70
C SER A 936 -15.55 27.57 -7.24
N ALA A 937 -16.38 26.80 -6.53
CA ALA A 937 -16.86 25.45 -6.83
C ALA A 937 -18.29 25.27 -6.28
#